data_AF-F1A057-F1
#
_entry.id   AF-F1A057-F1
#
_cell.length_a   1.000
_cell.length_b   1.000
_cell.length_c   1.000
_cell.angle_alpha   90.00
_cell.angle_beta   90.00
_cell.angle_gamma   90.00
#
_symmetry.space_group_name_H-M   'P 1'
#
loop_
_entity.id
_entity.type
_entity.pdbx_description
1 polymer ?
#
loop_
_entity_poly.entity_id
_entity_poly.type
_entity_poly.pdbx_seq_one_letter_code
_entity_poly.pdbx_strand_id
1 'polypeptide(L)'
;MSNYKRPNNSDTNGSAKKTRLEDDDPMSSILGEIHQSQHGNKSTAVKSTFSLESVMNKIIELSQTDGGIDKIEVEGRIGLFSSSFNSGSTFKPGMVPEDWKELNLYLRNKYDPICTRETDYIYNDNFRITFDENTKKCIRKDRKTDKTNFDQSSNLIYDYRISTSIEETFPPPLSLPSDYISRREKERFTYREDLWKVDLTIITTRQNIQAQIESLAYEVEVELYPDSIKSCQEKSSLTSLLNKFIDGIKHYINVIGGSQDTSFSDISLDRVGEVKEIYRLRDLVFKYMPQMQRRTETFPGSMPVNFGKKNFYYVQCNKYYVSEKTDGIRYMLLVDSSGVYLIDRKFDFYKLNDYDIIIDIFRKGTLLDGEMVRNVNSKTPNYLVFDVLSINDQIYYDKFLEDRLKVIGSEVVLPIRKKVNSSDVPFEIMGKSFQPKNKIQDVFKHIKDDHNGTRTFIDGRRCHHTDGIIFTPNTPYRPYTDPTLYKWKYCDKWTIDFKVRDRGQKGWFLSCVANDNIEVDCREVNFSDDDLSKLRKEFQRARDQSTVVAECSFQPKTGTWKFHQVRHDKKKGNYISIVMDTMESIAENLSGEELKYRIPLSPQDDNWEEEMQRLRSSMLNSIKPSTSSSTSSYNPYSHS
;
A
#
# COMPACT_ATOMS: atom_id res chain seq x y z
N MET A 1 5.29 -11.61 67.10
CA MET A 1 4.47 -12.79 67.45
C MET A 1 4.46 -13.74 66.26
N SER A 2 4.82 -15.01 66.51
CA SER A 2 4.84 -16.22 65.62
C SER A 2 5.58 -16.08 64.27
N ASN A 3 6.82 -16.51 64.02
CA ASN A 3 7.68 -17.63 64.46
C ASN A 3 7.45 -18.99 63.75
N TYR A 4 8.53 -19.50 63.13
CA TYR A 4 8.84 -20.88 62.67
C TYR A 4 8.25 -21.38 61.32
N LYS A 5 8.93 -22.14 60.44
CA LYS A 5 10.24 -22.83 60.42
C LYS A 5 10.58 -23.24 58.96
N ARG A 6 11.86 -23.18 58.57
CA ARG A 6 12.41 -23.89 57.39
C ARG A 6 12.53 -25.40 57.67
N PRO A 7 12.70 -26.21 56.62
CA PRO A 7 13.79 -27.18 56.63
C PRO A 7 14.75 -26.98 55.45
N ASN A 8 16.05 -27.01 55.78
CA ASN A 8 17.13 -27.30 54.84
C ASN A 8 17.15 -28.80 54.59
N ASN A 9 17.52 -29.22 53.38
CA ASN A 9 18.51 -30.28 53.23
C ASN A 9 19.39 -30.00 52.02
N SER A 10 20.68 -30.06 52.29
CA SER A 10 21.81 -30.02 51.39
C SER A 10 21.89 -31.32 50.57
N ASP A 11 22.38 -31.29 49.34
CA ASP A 11 23.79 -31.56 49.08
C ASP A 11 24.15 -31.65 47.58
N THR A 12 25.20 -30.89 47.26
CA THR A 12 26.34 -31.24 46.38
C THR A 12 26.22 -31.26 44.85
N ASN A 13 27.20 -30.51 44.30
CA ASN A 13 27.98 -30.75 43.07
C ASN A 13 27.43 -30.29 41.72
N GLY A 14 28.14 -29.31 41.14
CA GLY A 14 28.64 -29.49 39.78
C GLY A 14 28.54 -28.29 38.85
N SER A 15 29.64 -27.53 38.78
CA SER A 15 30.13 -26.78 37.61
C SER A 15 29.34 -25.56 37.09
N ALA A 16 30.04 -24.43 37.15
CA ALA A 16 29.73 -23.20 36.43
C ALA A 16 29.67 -23.42 34.91
N LYS A 17 28.61 -22.90 34.27
CA LYS A 17 28.66 -22.47 32.87
C LYS A 17 27.96 -21.12 32.74
N LYS A 18 28.74 -20.15 32.24
CA LYS A 18 28.33 -18.81 31.81
C LYS A 18 27.18 -18.92 30.79
N THR A 19 26.05 -18.30 31.07
CA THR A 19 24.98 -18.07 30.10
C THR A 19 25.36 -16.84 29.27
N ARG A 20 25.82 -17.06 28.04
CA ARG A 20 25.86 -16.03 27.00
C ARG A 20 24.44 -15.86 26.46
N LEU A 21 23.99 -14.62 26.45
CA LEU A 21 22.93 -14.14 25.57
C LEU A 21 23.51 -14.15 24.16
N GLU A 22 22.97 -14.97 23.27
CA GLU A 22 23.21 -14.90 21.82
C GLU A 22 21.86 -14.60 21.16
N ASP A 23 21.85 -13.48 20.44
CA ASP A 23 20.77 -12.98 19.61
C ASP A 23 20.55 -13.92 18.42
N ASP A 24 19.33 -14.41 18.25
CA ASP A 24 18.90 -15.15 17.07
C ASP A 24 18.81 -14.19 15.86
N ASP A 25 19.86 -14.22 15.04
CA ASP A 25 19.95 -13.57 13.72
C ASP A 25 19.13 -14.37 12.67
N PRO A 26 18.10 -13.80 12.04
CA PRO A 26 17.24 -14.51 11.08
C PRO A 26 17.82 -14.63 9.65
N MET A 27 19.14 -14.45 9.44
CA MET A 27 19.74 -14.37 8.10
C MET A 27 20.64 -15.54 7.65
N SER A 28 20.71 -16.65 8.38
CA SER A 28 21.57 -17.80 8.01
C SER A 28 20.96 -18.81 7.02
N SER A 29 19.75 -18.59 6.48
CA SER A 29 19.08 -19.53 5.56
C SER A 29 19.35 -19.31 4.06
N ILE A 30 20.27 -18.42 3.69
CA ILE A 30 20.61 -18.18 2.28
C ILE A 30 22.08 -18.51 2.09
N LEU A 31 22.41 -19.78 1.89
CA LEU A 31 23.59 -20.26 1.16
C LEU A 31 23.55 -21.79 1.01
N GLY A 32 23.10 -22.22 -0.17
CA GLY A 32 23.54 -23.39 -0.95
C GLY A 32 23.68 -24.76 -0.29
N GLU A 33 22.87 -25.72 -0.78
CA GLU A 33 23.38 -27.07 -1.02
C GLU A 33 22.94 -27.55 -2.41
N ILE A 34 23.96 -27.73 -3.26
CA ILE A 34 23.91 -28.46 -4.53
C ILE A 34 23.95 -29.95 -4.16
N HIS A 35 22.89 -30.70 -4.44
CA HIS A 35 22.99 -32.14 -4.55
C HIS A 35 22.17 -32.66 -5.73
N GLN A 36 22.90 -33.31 -6.65
CA GLN A 36 22.37 -34.13 -7.73
C GLN A 36 21.49 -35.25 -7.17
N SER A 37 20.30 -35.43 -7.75
CA SER A 37 19.64 -36.73 -7.77
C SER A 37 18.96 -36.96 -9.11
N GLN A 38 19.33 -38.08 -9.73
CA GLN A 38 18.84 -38.57 -11.01
C GLN A 38 17.45 -39.21 -10.87
N HIS A 39 16.73 -39.17 -11.99
CA HIS A 39 15.66 -40.07 -12.44
C HIS A 39 14.33 -40.13 -11.67
N GLY A 40 13.30 -39.57 -12.33
CA GLY A 40 11.90 -39.92 -12.15
C GLY A 40 11.02 -39.22 -13.20
N ASN A 41 10.67 -39.93 -14.29
CA ASN A 41 9.76 -39.44 -15.32
C ASN A 41 8.36 -39.20 -14.74
N LYS A 42 8.05 -37.93 -14.44
CA LYS A 42 6.70 -37.37 -14.42
C LYS A 42 6.78 -36.02 -15.12
N SER A 43 5.90 -35.80 -16.10
CA SER A 43 5.75 -34.55 -16.85
C SER A 43 5.29 -33.40 -15.92
N THR A 44 6.20 -32.88 -15.11
CA THR A 44 6.04 -31.67 -14.31
C THR A 44 6.77 -30.52 -15.02
N ALA A 45 6.08 -29.40 -15.24
CA ALA A 45 6.68 -28.21 -15.85
C ALA A 45 7.94 -27.78 -15.09
N VAL A 46 9.05 -27.57 -15.81
CA VAL A 46 10.31 -27.12 -15.23
C VAL A 46 10.18 -25.64 -14.86
N LYS A 47 10.47 -25.29 -13.60
CA LYS A 47 10.54 -23.91 -13.14
C LYS A 47 11.95 -23.38 -13.38
N SER A 48 12.06 -22.26 -14.11
CA SER A 48 13.34 -21.57 -14.35
C SER A 48 13.31 -20.16 -13.74
N THR A 49 14.47 -19.65 -13.34
CA THR A 49 14.61 -18.28 -12.84
C THR A 49 14.25 -17.30 -13.95
N PHE A 50 13.34 -16.37 -13.67
CA PHE A 50 12.92 -15.39 -14.65
C PHE A 50 14.09 -14.48 -15.02
N SER A 51 14.47 -14.54 -16.29
CA SER A 51 15.23 -13.49 -16.95
C SER A 51 14.74 -13.42 -18.39
N LEU A 52 14.74 -12.23 -18.99
CA LEU A 52 14.34 -12.06 -20.39
C LEU A 52 15.18 -12.96 -21.31
N GLU A 53 16.48 -13.11 -20.98
CA GLU A 53 17.40 -13.99 -21.69
C GLU A 53 17.04 -15.47 -21.55
N SER A 54 16.59 -15.92 -20.38
CA SER A 54 16.12 -17.30 -20.17
C SER A 54 14.91 -17.63 -21.04
N VAL A 55 13.93 -16.70 -21.13
CA VAL A 55 12.75 -16.84 -21.97
C VAL A 55 13.15 -16.92 -23.45
N MET A 56 14.02 -15.99 -23.89
CA MET A 56 14.53 -15.96 -25.26
C MET A 56 15.27 -17.23 -25.63
N ASN A 57 16.19 -17.69 -24.79
CA ASN A 57 16.98 -18.89 -25.03
C ASN A 57 16.07 -20.11 -25.16
N LYS A 58 15.00 -20.19 -24.36
CA LYS A 58 14.04 -21.29 -24.47
C LYS A 58 13.22 -21.22 -25.75
N ILE A 59 12.80 -20.04 -26.20
CA ILE A 59 12.13 -19.89 -27.50
C ILE A 59 13.05 -20.34 -28.65
N ILE A 60 14.33 -19.95 -28.60
CA ILE A 60 15.33 -20.35 -29.59
C ILE A 60 15.54 -21.87 -29.57
N GLU A 61 15.67 -22.47 -28.38
CA GLU A 61 15.79 -23.92 -28.21
C GLU A 61 14.59 -24.67 -28.82
N LEU A 62 13.36 -24.25 -28.49
CA LEU A 62 12.14 -24.88 -29.01
C LEU A 62 12.00 -24.70 -30.53
N SER A 63 12.50 -23.60 -31.10
CA SER A 63 12.46 -23.35 -32.55
C SER A 63 13.29 -24.34 -33.38
N GLN A 64 14.21 -25.06 -32.75
CA GLN A 64 15.08 -26.06 -33.39
C GLN A 64 14.46 -27.46 -33.42
N THR A 65 13.24 -27.65 -32.88
CA THR A 65 12.54 -28.95 -32.81
C THR A 65 11.62 -29.22 -34.01
N ASP A 66 11.18 -30.48 -34.18
CA ASP A 66 10.33 -30.92 -35.31
C ASP A 66 8.95 -30.23 -35.32
N GLY A 67 8.80 -29.26 -36.22
CA GLY A 67 7.60 -28.43 -36.36
C GLY A 67 7.86 -26.93 -36.32
N GLY A 68 9.09 -26.51 -35.98
CA GLY A 68 9.53 -25.11 -36.03
C GLY A 68 8.71 -24.16 -35.14
N ILE A 69 8.75 -22.87 -35.47
CA ILE A 69 8.12 -21.80 -34.69
C ILE A 69 6.59 -21.93 -34.64
N ASP A 70 5.97 -22.60 -35.62
CA ASP A 70 4.52 -22.76 -35.73
C ASP A 70 3.86 -23.55 -34.59
N LYS A 71 4.62 -24.43 -33.93
CA LYS A 71 4.12 -25.21 -32.79
C LYS A 71 4.46 -24.58 -31.44
N ILE A 72 5.21 -23.47 -31.43
CA ILE A 72 5.60 -22.79 -30.19
C ILE A 72 4.48 -21.89 -29.73
N GLU A 73 4.07 -22.09 -28.49
CA GLU A 73 3.15 -21.22 -27.79
C GLU A 73 3.92 -20.42 -26.75
N VAL A 74 3.83 -19.08 -26.83
CA VAL A 74 4.35 -18.16 -25.81
C VAL A 74 3.18 -17.43 -25.17
N GLU A 75 2.90 -17.77 -23.92
CA GLU A 75 1.70 -17.35 -23.19
C GLU A 75 2.08 -16.64 -21.89
N GLY A 76 1.57 -15.43 -21.70
CA GLY A 76 1.60 -14.68 -20.45
C GLY A 76 0.29 -14.85 -19.69
N ARG A 77 0.33 -15.40 -18.48
CA ARG A 77 -0.83 -15.48 -17.58
C ARG A 77 -0.72 -14.42 -16.48
N ILE A 78 -1.84 -13.76 -16.19
CA ILE A 78 -1.97 -12.87 -15.03
C ILE A 78 -2.52 -13.66 -13.84
N GLY A 79 -1.98 -13.45 -12.65
CA GLY A 79 -2.36 -14.18 -11.45
C GLY A 79 -1.64 -13.70 -10.20
N LEU A 80 -1.60 -14.52 -9.15
CA LEU A 80 -0.91 -14.21 -7.90
C LEU A 80 0.03 -15.33 -7.48
N PHE A 81 1.20 -14.98 -6.97
CA PHE A 81 2.05 -15.95 -6.26
C PHE A 81 1.58 -16.10 -4.81
N SER A 82 1.29 -17.33 -4.39
CA SER A 82 1.18 -17.69 -2.99
C SER A 82 2.46 -18.35 -2.51
N SER A 83 2.99 -17.87 -1.38
CA SER A 83 4.10 -18.51 -0.68
C SER A 83 3.55 -19.44 0.39
N SER A 84 3.77 -20.75 0.26
CA SER A 84 3.56 -21.71 1.35
C SER A 84 4.88 -21.99 2.06
N PHE A 85 4.87 -21.98 3.40
CA PHE A 85 6.04 -22.16 4.25
C PHE A 85 6.87 -23.44 3.94
N ASN A 86 6.28 -24.46 3.31
CA ASN A 86 6.90 -25.78 3.12
C ASN A 86 7.04 -26.25 1.66
N SER A 87 6.59 -25.50 0.64
CA SER A 87 6.47 -26.04 -0.74
C SER A 87 6.89 -25.08 -1.88
N GLY A 88 7.53 -23.96 -1.56
CA GLY A 88 7.92 -22.94 -2.54
C GLY A 88 6.75 -22.09 -3.05
N SER A 89 7.02 -21.14 -3.95
CA SER A 89 6.00 -20.26 -4.51
C SER A 89 5.11 -21.01 -5.52
N THR A 90 3.79 -20.89 -5.37
CA THR A 90 2.79 -21.45 -6.28
C THR A 90 2.04 -20.31 -6.97
N PHE A 91 2.04 -20.30 -8.29
CA PHE A 91 1.27 -19.32 -9.08
C PHE A 91 -0.17 -19.79 -9.21
N LYS A 92 -1.10 -18.96 -8.77
CA LYS A 92 -2.54 -19.14 -8.98
C LYS A 92 -2.97 -18.24 -10.15
N PRO A 93 -3.30 -18.79 -11.33
CA PRO A 93 -3.76 -17.98 -12.46
C PRO A 93 -5.14 -17.38 -12.17
N GLY A 94 -5.38 -16.21 -12.75
CA GLY A 94 -6.65 -15.50 -12.70
C GLY A 94 -6.69 -14.33 -11.72
N MET A 95 -7.74 -13.55 -11.84
CA MET A 95 -7.99 -12.32 -11.07
C MET A 95 -9.37 -12.36 -10.43
N VAL A 96 -9.68 -11.38 -9.57
CA VAL A 96 -11.02 -11.29 -8.98
C VAL A 96 -12.06 -10.91 -10.03
N PRO A 97 -13.33 -11.33 -9.89
CA PRO A 97 -14.36 -11.16 -10.93
C PRO A 97 -14.58 -9.70 -11.36
N GLU A 98 -14.48 -8.76 -10.43
CA GLU A 98 -14.69 -7.33 -10.67
C GLU A 98 -13.57 -6.76 -11.55
N ASP A 99 -12.33 -7.09 -11.23
CA ASP A 99 -11.13 -6.69 -11.97
C ASP A 99 -11.15 -7.25 -13.40
N TRP A 100 -11.58 -8.50 -13.53
CA TRP A 100 -11.78 -9.14 -14.83
C TRP A 100 -12.82 -8.40 -15.67
N LYS A 101 -13.95 -8.00 -15.07
CA LYS A 101 -15.01 -7.27 -15.76
C LYS A 101 -14.54 -5.88 -16.21
N GLU A 102 -13.75 -5.20 -15.40
CA GLU A 102 -13.16 -3.90 -15.73
C GLU A 102 -12.21 -4.00 -16.91
N LEU A 103 -11.30 -4.98 -16.90
CA LEU A 103 -10.42 -5.24 -18.04
C LEU A 103 -11.21 -5.62 -19.30
N ASN A 104 -12.24 -6.46 -19.15
CA ASN A 104 -13.13 -6.85 -20.25
C ASN A 104 -13.82 -5.64 -20.87
N LEU A 105 -14.29 -4.71 -20.05
CA LEU A 105 -14.93 -3.47 -20.53
C LEU A 105 -13.92 -2.58 -21.26
N TYR A 106 -12.71 -2.41 -20.70
CA TYR A 106 -11.64 -1.66 -21.33
C TYR A 106 -11.28 -2.24 -22.72
N LEU A 107 -11.14 -3.56 -22.85
CA LEU A 107 -10.84 -4.21 -24.13
C LEU A 107 -11.99 -4.11 -25.12
N ARG A 108 -13.25 -4.28 -24.69
CA ARG A 108 -14.45 -4.11 -25.53
C ARG A 108 -14.60 -2.72 -26.13
N ASN A 109 -14.13 -1.70 -25.43
CA ASN A 109 -14.15 -0.33 -25.94
C ASN A 109 -13.14 -0.11 -27.07
N LYS A 110 -12.19 -1.02 -27.26
CA LYS A 110 -11.13 -0.95 -28.26
C LYS A 110 -11.25 -1.98 -29.38
N TYR A 111 -11.78 -3.16 -29.07
CA TYR A 111 -11.79 -4.32 -29.96
C TYR A 111 -13.10 -5.10 -29.83
N ASP A 112 -13.56 -5.69 -30.93
CA ASP A 112 -14.70 -6.60 -30.93
C ASP A 112 -14.28 -8.01 -30.48
N PRO A 113 -14.88 -8.58 -29.41
CA PRO A 113 -14.50 -9.91 -28.92
C PRO A 113 -15.08 -11.05 -29.76
N ILE A 114 -14.27 -12.07 -29.99
CA ILE A 114 -14.76 -13.38 -30.44
C ILE A 114 -15.16 -14.18 -29.20
N CYS A 115 -16.45 -14.49 -29.08
CA CYS A 115 -17.00 -15.22 -27.95
C CYS A 115 -17.09 -16.72 -28.29
N THR A 116 -16.52 -17.57 -27.44
CA THR A 116 -16.58 -19.03 -27.59
C THR A 116 -17.00 -19.70 -26.29
N ARG A 117 -17.72 -20.82 -26.42
CA ARG A 117 -18.09 -21.70 -25.29
C ARG A 117 -17.62 -23.10 -25.60
N GLU A 118 -16.72 -23.60 -24.77
CA GLU A 118 -16.02 -24.86 -24.99
C GLU A 118 -15.93 -25.62 -23.67
N THR A 119 -15.98 -26.95 -23.73
CA THR A 119 -15.76 -27.80 -22.55
C THR A 119 -14.49 -28.61 -22.75
N ASP A 120 -13.51 -28.39 -21.88
CA ASP A 120 -12.27 -29.16 -21.87
C ASP A 120 -12.38 -30.34 -20.90
N TYR A 121 -12.11 -31.53 -21.42
CA TYR A 121 -11.97 -32.76 -20.65
C TYR A 121 -10.49 -33.12 -20.53
N ILE A 122 -10.00 -33.21 -19.30
CA ILE A 122 -8.60 -33.52 -18.99
C ILE A 122 -8.49 -35.00 -18.64
N TYR A 123 -7.50 -35.68 -19.21
CA TYR A 123 -7.24 -37.12 -19.01
C TYR A 123 -5.88 -37.35 -18.34
N ASN A 124 -5.66 -38.59 -17.88
CA ASN A 124 -4.33 -39.05 -17.50
C ASN A 124 -3.36 -38.90 -18.70
N ASP A 125 -2.08 -38.61 -18.45
CA ASP A 125 -1.05 -38.29 -19.45
C ASP A 125 -1.15 -36.89 -20.12
N ASN A 126 -1.84 -35.93 -19.49
CA ASN A 126 -1.94 -34.52 -19.91
C ASN A 126 -2.61 -34.30 -21.29
N PHE A 127 -3.40 -35.27 -21.78
CA PHE A 127 -4.26 -35.04 -22.93
C PHE A 127 -5.46 -34.19 -22.55
N ARG A 128 -5.80 -33.25 -23.44
CA ARG A 128 -7.00 -32.44 -23.35
C ARG A 128 -7.84 -32.64 -24.61
N ILE A 129 -9.14 -32.88 -24.40
CA ILE A 129 -10.12 -32.96 -25.48
C ILE A 129 -11.11 -31.82 -25.28
N THR A 130 -11.20 -30.94 -26.28
CA THR A 130 -12.20 -29.86 -26.33
C THR A 130 -13.45 -30.39 -27.01
N PHE A 131 -14.58 -30.29 -26.34
CA PHE A 131 -15.88 -30.79 -26.77
C PHE A 131 -16.89 -29.64 -26.90
N ASP A 132 -17.60 -29.61 -28.02
CA ASP A 132 -18.71 -28.68 -28.23
C ASP A 132 -20.01 -29.33 -27.74
N GLU A 133 -20.58 -28.75 -26.69
CA GLU A 133 -21.82 -29.24 -26.09
C GLU A 133 -23.04 -29.04 -26.98
N ASN A 134 -23.02 -28.06 -27.89
CA ASN A 134 -24.13 -27.77 -28.80
C ASN A 134 -24.15 -28.75 -29.98
N THR A 135 -22.99 -28.95 -30.61
CA THR A 135 -22.87 -29.85 -31.77
C THR A 135 -22.61 -31.30 -31.40
N LYS A 136 -22.35 -31.58 -30.11
CA LYS A 136 -22.03 -32.90 -29.55
C LYS A 136 -20.86 -33.59 -30.24
N LYS A 137 -19.82 -32.82 -30.58
CA LYS A 137 -18.62 -33.30 -31.28
C LYS A 137 -17.34 -32.91 -30.54
N CYS A 138 -16.36 -33.80 -30.59
CA CYS A 138 -14.99 -33.47 -30.20
C CYS A 138 -14.39 -32.55 -31.27
N ILE A 139 -14.01 -31.34 -30.87
CA ILE A 139 -13.46 -30.32 -31.78
C ILE A 139 -11.95 -30.52 -31.94
N ARG A 140 -11.26 -30.74 -30.81
CA ARG A 140 -9.80 -30.76 -30.76
C ARG A 140 -9.34 -31.78 -29.73
N LYS A 141 -8.24 -32.46 -30.04
CA LYS A 141 -7.44 -33.21 -29.08
C LYS A 141 -6.03 -32.65 -29.13
N ASP A 142 -5.53 -32.17 -28.01
CA ASP A 142 -4.19 -31.59 -27.91
C ASP A 142 -3.44 -32.04 -26.65
N ARG A 143 -2.13 -31.84 -26.68
CA ARG A 143 -1.22 -32.06 -25.56
C ARG A 143 -0.16 -30.96 -25.57
N LYS A 144 0.11 -30.38 -24.40
CA LYS A 144 1.24 -29.45 -24.22
C LYS A 144 2.46 -30.22 -23.74
N THR A 145 3.54 -30.18 -24.50
CA THR A 145 4.85 -30.77 -24.16
C THR A 145 5.88 -29.65 -23.95
N ASP A 146 7.02 -30.00 -23.34
CA ASP A 146 8.15 -29.11 -23.10
C ASP A 146 7.83 -27.77 -22.41
N LYS A 147 6.77 -27.78 -21.58
CA LYS A 147 6.28 -26.59 -20.89
C LYS A 147 7.30 -26.11 -19.85
N THR A 148 7.80 -24.90 -20.08
CA THR A 148 8.67 -24.17 -19.15
C THR A 148 7.96 -22.94 -18.64
N ASN A 149 7.99 -22.72 -17.32
CA ASN A 149 7.38 -21.55 -16.69
C ASN A 149 8.46 -20.60 -16.16
N PHE A 150 8.29 -19.32 -16.46
CA PHE A 150 9.10 -18.20 -16.02
C PHE A 150 8.25 -17.29 -15.13
N ASP A 151 8.46 -17.41 -13.83
CA ASP A 151 7.63 -16.78 -12.79
C ASP A 151 8.20 -15.41 -12.42
N GLN A 152 7.42 -14.33 -12.61
CA GLN A 152 7.86 -12.96 -12.29
C GLN A 152 6.93 -12.30 -11.27
N SER A 153 7.42 -12.14 -10.04
CA SER A 153 6.72 -11.29 -9.07
C SER A 153 6.86 -9.82 -9.47
N SER A 154 5.78 -9.06 -9.29
CA SER A 154 5.72 -7.65 -9.69
C SER A 154 5.38 -6.74 -8.49
N ASN A 155 5.63 -5.44 -8.61
CA ASN A 155 5.12 -4.45 -7.65
C ASN A 155 3.68 -4.02 -7.94
N LEU A 156 3.04 -4.63 -8.94
CA LEU A 156 1.66 -4.34 -9.33
C LEU A 156 0.67 -5.14 -8.48
N ILE A 157 -0.61 -4.85 -8.63
CA ILE A 157 -1.70 -5.53 -7.91
C ILE A 157 -1.84 -7.03 -8.27
N TYR A 158 -1.26 -7.44 -9.40
CA TYR A 158 -1.15 -8.84 -9.83
C TYR A 158 0.28 -9.16 -10.25
N ASP A 159 0.63 -10.43 -10.13
CA ASP A 159 1.84 -11.00 -10.71
C ASP A 159 1.55 -11.57 -12.11
N TYR A 160 2.59 -12.00 -12.81
CA TYR A 160 2.42 -12.70 -14.08
C TYR A 160 3.45 -13.82 -14.26
N ARG A 161 3.07 -14.79 -15.08
CA ARG A 161 3.90 -15.92 -15.50
C ARG A 161 4.00 -15.90 -17.01
N ILE A 162 5.20 -15.98 -17.54
CA ILE A 162 5.40 -16.31 -18.96
C ILE A 162 5.65 -17.79 -19.06
N SER A 163 5.02 -18.46 -20.01
CA SER A 163 5.28 -19.86 -20.29
C SER A 163 5.52 -20.09 -21.77
N THR A 164 6.41 -21.03 -22.05
CA THR A 164 6.73 -21.50 -23.39
C THR A 164 6.42 -22.99 -23.45
N SER A 165 5.66 -23.43 -24.45
CA SER A 165 5.35 -24.85 -24.67
C SER A 165 5.29 -25.21 -26.16
N ILE A 166 5.36 -26.51 -26.45
CA ILE A 166 5.02 -27.05 -27.76
C ILE A 166 3.58 -27.57 -27.68
N GLU A 167 2.72 -27.12 -28.60
CA GLU A 167 1.35 -27.65 -28.74
C GLU A 167 1.32 -28.77 -29.79
N GLU A 168 1.06 -30.00 -29.34
CA GLU A 168 0.86 -31.15 -30.20
C GLU A 168 -0.64 -31.37 -30.44
N THR A 169 -1.08 -31.20 -31.69
CA THR A 169 -2.46 -31.47 -32.10
C THR A 169 -2.62 -32.88 -32.64
N PHE A 170 -3.69 -33.56 -32.22
CA PHE A 170 -4.05 -34.91 -32.66
C PHE A 170 -5.44 -34.92 -33.31
N PRO A 171 -5.74 -35.91 -34.16
CA PRO A 171 -7.09 -36.12 -34.66
C PRO A 171 -8.09 -36.24 -33.50
N PRO A 172 -9.19 -35.46 -33.49
CA PRO A 172 -10.18 -35.54 -32.43
C PRO A 172 -10.92 -36.90 -32.48
N PRO A 173 -11.21 -37.52 -31.33
CA PRO A 173 -11.93 -38.80 -31.31
C PRO A 173 -13.39 -38.61 -31.72
N LEU A 174 -14.00 -39.65 -32.30
CA LEU A 174 -15.39 -39.61 -32.76
C LEU A 174 -16.41 -39.43 -31.62
N SER A 175 -16.07 -39.92 -30.42
CA SER A 175 -16.86 -39.79 -29.20
C SER A 175 -15.95 -39.44 -28.02
N LEU A 176 -16.53 -38.84 -26.98
CA LEU A 176 -15.82 -38.45 -25.78
C LEU A 176 -15.49 -39.69 -24.91
N PRO A 177 -14.21 -39.98 -24.62
CA PRO A 177 -13.84 -41.05 -23.69
C PRO A 177 -14.30 -40.76 -22.25
N SER A 178 -14.73 -41.80 -21.53
CA SER A 178 -15.37 -41.66 -20.21
C SER A 178 -14.41 -41.51 -19.02
N ASP A 179 -13.12 -41.74 -19.22
CA ASP A 179 -12.05 -41.81 -18.21
C ASP A 179 -11.37 -40.46 -17.94
N TYR A 180 -12.07 -39.35 -18.13
CA TYR A 180 -11.57 -38.03 -17.80
C TYR A 180 -11.47 -37.82 -16.28
N ILE A 181 -10.46 -37.06 -15.85
CA ILE A 181 -10.20 -36.74 -14.44
C ILE A 181 -10.80 -35.39 -14.02
N SER A 182 -11.02 -34.48 -14.98
CA SER A 182 -11.56 -33.16 -14.70
C SER A 182 -12.29 -32.60 -15.93
N ARG A 183 -13.39 -31.89 -15.68
CA ARG A 183 -14.18 -31.18 -16.69
C ARG A 183 -14.14 -29.68 -16.40
N ARG A 184 -13.72 -28.89 -17.39
CA ARG A 184 -13.62 -27.42 -17.31
C ARG A 184 -14.51 -26.80 -18.38
N GLU A 185 -15.63 -26.22 -17.95
CA GLU A 185 -16.51 -25.42 -18.81
C GLU A 185 -15.91 -24.03 -18.97
N LYS A 186 -15.67 -23.58 -20.20
CA LYS A 186 -15.01 -22.31 -20.51
C LYS A 186 -15.91 -21.41 -21.34
N GLU A 187 -16.07 -20.18 -20.86
CA GLU A 187 -16.62 -19.06 -21.64
C GLU A 187 -15.51 -18.06 -21.89
N ARG A 188 -15.08 -17.94 -23.15
CA ARG A 188 -13.90 -17.16 -23.54
C ARG A 188 -14.28 -15.98 -24.42
N PHE A 189 -13.66 -14.84 -24.13
CA PHE A 189 -13.71 -13.60 -24.89
C PHE A 189 -12.31 -13.31 -25.41
N THR A 190 -12.09 -13.56 -26.70
CA THR A 190 -10.79 -13.36 -27.36
C THR A 190 -10.77 -11.99 -28.03
N TYR A 191 -9.80 -11.16 -27.65
CA TYR A 191 -9.49 -9.87 -28.27
C TYR A 191 -8.20 -10.01 -29.09
N ARG A 192 -8.21 -9.59 -30.36
CA ARG A 192 -7.04 -9.69 -31.23
C ARG A 192 -6.37 -8.33 -31.35
N GLU A 193 -5.10 -8.26 -31.02
CA GLU A 193 -4.24 -7.11 -31.30
C GLU A 193 -3.25 -7.44 -32.43
N ASP A 194 -2.29 -6.55 -32.69
CA ASP A 194 -1.35 -6.72 -33.81
C ASP A 194 -0.34 -7.84 -33.56
N LEU A 195 0.18 -7.96 -32.34
CA LEU A 195 1.29 -8.86 -31.99
C LEU A 195 0.87 -10.10 -31.21
N TRP A 196 -0.25 -10.02 -30.50
CA TRP A 196 -0.78 -11.05 -29.63
C TRP A 196 -2.31 -11.02 -29.59
N LYS A 197 -2.90 -12.04 -28.99
CA LYS A 197 -4.30 -12.04 -28.57
C LYS A 197 -4.40 -12.00 -27.05
N VAL A 198 -5.51 -11.49 -26.54
CA VAL A 198 -5.87 -11.48 -25.12
C VAL A 198 -7.13 -12.31 -24.93
N ASP A 199 -7.02 -13.42 -24.23
CA ASP A 199 -8.10 -14.35 -23.91
C ASP A 199 -8.56 -14.15 -22.47
N LEU A 200 -9.76 -13.58 -22.33
CA LEU A 200 -10.46 -13.45 -21.05
C LEU A 200 -11.40 -14.64 -20.90
N THR A 201 -11.13 -15.54 -19.94
CA THR A 201 -11.88 -16.80 -19.82
C THR A 201 -12.50 -16.97 -18.43
N ILE A 202 -13.81 -17.22 -18.39
CA ILE A 202 -14.53 -17.68 -17.20
C ILE A 202 -14.50 -19.21 -17.22
N ILE A 203 -13.99 -19.83 -16.16
CA ILE A 203 -13.79 -21.28 -16.08
C ILE A 203 -14.53 -21.85 -14.89
N THR A 204 -15.46 -22.77 -15.17
CA THR A 204 -16.19 -23.54 -14.16
C THR A 204 -15.67 -24.97 -14.17
N THR A 205 -15.09 -25.43 -13.06
CA THR A 205 -14.53 -26.79 -12.95
C THR A 205 -15.47 -27.69 -12.15
N ARG A 206 -15.69 -28.91 -12.65
CA ARG A 206 -16.49 -29.96 -11.97
C ARG A 206 -15.79 -31.32 -12.08
N GLN A 207 -15.95 -32.16 -11.06
CA GLN A 207 -15.43 -33.53 -11.08
C GLN A 207 -16.22 -34.46 -12.02
N ASN A 208 -17.55 -34.32 -12.09
CA ASN A 208 -18.41 -35.06 -13.00
C ASN A 208 -19.71 -34.28 -13.32
N ILE A 209 -20.54 -34.80 -14.23
CA ILE A 209 -21.74 -34.12 -14.78
C ILE A 209 -22.76 -33.74 -13.68
N GLN A 210 -22.82 -34.48 -12.58
CA GLN A 210 -23.79 -34.29 -11.49
C GLN A 210 -23.16 -33.66 -10.23
N ALA A 211 -21.86 -33.42 -10.19
CA ALA A 211 -21.17 -32.83 -9.06
C ALA A 211 -21.47 -31.33 -8.92
N GLN A 212 -21.43 -30.86 -7.67
CA GLN A 212 -21.40 -29.43 -7.38
C GLN A 212 -20.15 -28.77 -8.01
N ILE A 213 -20.25 -27.48 -8.30
CA ILE A 213 -19.15 -26.69 -8.83
C ILE A 213 -17.99 -26.76 -7.82
N GLU A 214 -16.84 -27.25 -8.28
CA GLU A 214 -15.65 -27.41 -7.45
C GLU A 214 -14.85 -26.10 -7.38
N SER A 215 -14.78 -25.38 -8.49
CA SER A 215 -14.14 -24.06 -8.54
C SER A 215 -14.65 -23.19 -9.69
N LEU A 216 -14.60 -21.87 -9.49
CA LEU A 216 -14.87 -20.84 -10.49
C LEU A 216 -13.64 -19.93 -10.57
N ALA A 217 -13.10 -19.73 -11.77
CA ALA A 217 -11.90 -18.92 -12.01
C ALA A 217 -12.11 -17.94 -13.18
N TYR A 218 -11.47 -16.79 -13.07
CA TYR A 218 -11.49 -15.71 -14.08
C TYR A 218 -10.07 -15.52 -14.59
N GLU A 219 -9.70 -16.27 -15.62
CA GLU A 219 -8.34 -16.28 -16.18
C GLU A 219 -8.17 -15.20 -17.25
N VAL A 220 -6.94 -14.67 -17.33
CA VAL A 220 -6.49 -13.76 -18.39
C VAL A 220 -5.18 -14.29 -18.95
N GLU A 221 -5.21 -14.63 -20.23
CA GLU A 221 -4.12 -15.20 -21.00
C GLU A 221 -3.77 -14.23 -22.14
N VAL A 222 -2.50 -13.83 -22.26
CA VAL A 222 -1.98 -13.03 -23.39
C VAL A 222 -1.07 -13.94 -24.19
N GLU A 223 -1.34 -14.18 -25.46
CA GLU A 223 -0.63 -15.18 -26.27
C GLU A 223 -0.04 -14.52 -27.51
N LEU A 224 1.28 -14.60 -27.68
CA LEU A 224 1.98 -14.09 -28.87
C LEU A 224 1.60 -14.92 -30.09
N TYR A 225 1.38 -14.25 -31.22
CA TYR A 225 1.21 -14.98 -32.48
C TYR A 225 2.53 -15.62 -32.93
N PRO A 226 2.49 -16.86 -33.47
CA PRO A 226 3.67 -17.50 -34.06
C PRO A 226 4.34 -16.62 -35.13
N ASP A 227 3.54 -15.93 -35.95
CA ASP A 227 4.06 -15.05 -37.01
C ASP A 227 4.83 -13.83 -36.46
N SER A 228 4.43 -13.30 -35.30
CA SER A 228 5.17 -12.24 -34.60
C SER A 228 6.58 -12.72 -34.22
N ILE A 229 6.69 -13.97 -33.76
CA ILE A 229 7.97 -14.58 -33.41
C ILE A 229 8.81 -14.84 -34.67
N LYS A 230 8.21 -15.38 -35.74
CA LYS A 230 8.89 -15.62 -37.02
C LYS A 230 9.44 -14.36 -37.66
N SER A 231 8.78 -13.22 -37.47
CA SER A 231 9.23 -11.93 -38.02
C SER A 231 10.54 -11.43 -37.39
N CYS A 232 10.96 -11.99 -36.26
CA CYS A 232 12.20 -11.65 -35.58
C CYS A 232 13.39 -12.39 -36.21
N GLN A 233 14.17 -11.69 -37.04
CA GLN A 233 15.35 -12.25 -37.71
C GLN A 233 16.61 -12.23 -36.82
N GLU A 234 16.67 -11.32 -35.85
CA GLU A 234 17.83 -11.11 -34.97
C GLU A 234 17.46 -11.26 -33.49
N LYS A 235 18.46 -11.63 -32.65
CA LYS A 235 18.29 -11.70 -31.18
C LYS A 235 17.75 -10.36 -30.61
N SER A 236 18.22 -9.23 -31.13
CA SER A 236 17.79 -7.87 -30.78
C SER A 236 16.29 -7.63 -31.03
N SER A 237 15.78 -8.08 -32.18
CA SER A 237 14.36 -7.94 -32.55
C SER A 237 13.44 -8.77 -31.65
N LEU A 238 13.86 -9.99 -31.29
CA LEU A 238 13.13 -10.84 -30.34
C LEU A 238 13.13 -10.23 -28.94
N THR A 239 14.25 -9.65 -28.50
CA THR A 239 14.31 -8.90 -27.22
C THR A 239 13.31 -7.74 -27.22
N SER A 240 13.24 -6.96 -28.30
CA SER A 240 12.29 -5.85 -28.41
C SER A 240 10.83 -6.33 -28.37
N LEU A 241 10.50 -7.43 -29.08
CA LEU A 241 9.17 -8.03 -29.06
C LEU A 241 8.77 -8.48 -27.65
N LEU A 242 9.65 -9.19 -26.94
CA LEU A 242 9.34 -9.68 -25.60
C LEU A 242 9.23 -8.54 -24.57
N ASN A 243 10.01 -7.47 -24.70
CA ASN A 243 9.83 -6.27 -23.87
C ASN A 243 8.45 -5.65 -24.11
N LYS A 244 8.04 -5.46 -25.38
CA LYS A 244 6.69 -4.98 -25.72
C LYS A 244 5.60 -5.89 -25.16
N PHE A 245 5.80 -7.20 -25.22
CA PHE A 245 4.88 -8.19 -24.68
C PHE A 245 4.72 -8.08 -23.15
N ILE A 246 5.84 -7.97 -22.42
CA ILE A 246 5.84 -7.78 -20.97
C ILE A 246 5.18 -6.45 -20.60
N ASP A 247 5.47 -5.37 -21.33
CA ASP A 247 4.89 -4.06 -21.06
C ASP A 247 3.39 -4.03 -21.38
N GLY A 248 2.94 -4.78 -22.39
CA GLY A 248 1.52 -5.03 -22.66
C GLY A 248 0.82 -5.71 -21.48
N ILE A 249 1.42 -6.78 -20.92
CA ILE A 249 0.89 -7.46 -19.72
C ILE A 249 0.80 -6.49 -18.53
N LYS A 250 1.87 -5.74 -18.25
CA LYS A 250 1.88 -4.73 -17.16
C LYS A 250 0.83 -3.66 -17.38
N HIS A 251 0.64 -3.22 -18.63
CA HIS A 251 -0.37 -2.23 -18.99
C HIS A 251 -1.78 -2.71 -18.63
N TYR A 252 -2.14 -3.94 -18.98
CA TYR A 252 -3.45 -4.50 -18.60
C TYR A 252 -3.63 -4.57 -17.08
N ILE A 253 -2.57 -4.89 -16.32
CA ILE A 253 -2.63 -4.89 -14.85
C ILE A 253 -2.83 -3.46 -14.31
N ASN A 254 -2.14 -2.47 -14.87
CA ASN A 254 -2.25 -1.07 -14.45
C ASN A 254 -3.61 -0.45 -14.73
N VAL A 255 -4.27 -0.85 -15.83
CA VAL A 255 -5.64 -0.40 -16.14
C VAL A 255 -6.62 -0.72 -15.01
N ILE A 256 -6.41 -1.84 -14.31
CA ILE A 256 -7.27 -2.32 -13.21
C ILE A 256 -6.80 -1.78 -11.84
N GLY A 257 -5.54 -1.37 -11.74
CA GLY A 257 -4.87 -0.98 -10.49
C GLY A 257 -5.56 0.12 -9.71
N GLY A 258 -6.31 0.99 -10.39
CA GLY A 258 -6.74 2.28 -9.88
C GLY A 258 -5.52 3.15 -9.59
N SER A 259 -5.51 4.38 -10.10
CA SER A 259 -4.47 5.34 -9.78
C SER A 259 -4.43 5.53 -8.26
N GLN A 260 -3.47 4.92 -7.56
CA GLN A 260 -3.11 5.40 -6.23
C GLN A 260 -2.48 6.77 -6.46
N ASP A 261 -3.31 7.82 -6.34
CA ASP A 261 -2.97 9.23 -6.58
C ASP A 261 -1.80 9.74 -5.72
N THR A 262 -1.38 8.96 -4.72
CA THR A 262 -0.21 9.21 -3.87
C THR A 262 1.11 8.68 -4.43
N SER A 263 1.08 7.90 -5.52
CA SER A 263 2.30 7.50 -6.21
C SER A 263 2.85 8.65 -7.05
N PHE A 264 4.16 8.89 -6.94
CA PHE A 264 4.89 9.90 -7.72
C PHE A 264 5.66 9.21 -8.85
N SER A 265 4.97 8.45 -9.69
CA SER A 265 5.55 7.73 -10.83
C SER A 265 6.14 8.65 -11.90
N ASP A 266 5.74 9.92 -11.88
CA ASP A 266 6.27 11.02 -12.67
C ASP A 266 7.66 11.50 -12.22
N ILE A 267 8.15 11.08 -11.04
CA ILE A 267 9.50 11.37 -10.57
C ILE A 267 10.38 10.13 -10.76
N SER A 268 11.45 10.25 -11.55
CA SER A 268 12.44 9.18 -11.70
C SER A 268 13.25 9.04 -10.40
N LEU A 269 12.98 7.96 -9.66
CA LEU A 269 13.62 7.64 -8.39
C LEU A 269 14.19 6.22 -8.43
N ASP A 270 15.52 6.12 -8.35
CA ASP A 270 16.20 4.83 -8.26
C ASP A 270 16.49 4.49 -6.81
N ARG A 271 15.90 3.41 -6.30
CA ARG A 271 16.21 2.92 -4.96
C ARG A 271 17.67 2.48 -4.91
N VAL A 272 18.42 3.02 -3.96
CA VAL A 272 19.81 2.63 -3.71
C VAL A 272 19.81 1.21 -3.14
N GLY A 273 20.29 0.25 -3.93
CA GLY A 273 20.40 -1.15 -3.52
C GLY A 273 21.76 -1.56 -2.98
N GLU A 274 22.82 -0.79 -3.25
CA GLU A 274 24.17 -1.14 -2.82
C GLU A 274 24.36 -0.90 -1.31
N VAL A 275 24.61 -1.98 -0.57
CA VAL A 275 24.72 -1.97 0.90
C VAL A 275 25.78 -0.99 1.41
N LYS A 276 26.95 -0.92 0.77
CA LYS A 276 28.03 0.02 1.15
C LYS A 276 27.61 1.47 1.01
N GLU A 277 26.92 1.79 -0.07
CA GLU A 277 26.41 3.15 -0.31
C GLU A 277 25.32 3.51 0.70
N ILE A 278 24.41 2.58 1.03
CA ILE A 278 23.40 2.80 2.08
C ILE A 278 24.07 3.16 3.42
N TYR A 279 25.08 2.41 3.86
CA TYR A 279 25.79 2.73 5.11
C TYR A 279 26.49 4.09 5.05
N ARG A 280 27.14 4.43 3.94
CA ARG A 280 27.76 5.75 3.73
C ARG A 280 26.75 6.88 3.83
N LEU A 281 25.59 6.72 3.17
CA LEU A 281 24.51 7.72 3.20
C LEU A 281 23.90 7.86 4.60
N ARG A 282 23.72 6.75 5.34
CA ARG A 282 23.30 6.78 6.75
C ARG A 282 24.29 7.55 7.62
N ASP A 283 25.59 7.30 7.46
CA ASP A 283 26.63 8.05 8.18
C ASP A 283 26.62 9.55 7.85
N LEU A 284 26.34 9.91 6.59
CA LEU A 284 26.16 11.32 6.20
C LEU A 284 24.95 11.96 6.89
N VAL A 285 23.80 11.25 6.95
CA VAL A 285 22.62 11.77 7.68
C VAL A 285 22.97 12.01 9.15
N PHE A 286 23.63 11.04 9.80
CA PHE A 286 24.01 11.16 11.21
C PHE A 286 25.12 12.19 11.46
N LYS A 287 25.98 12.48 10.48
CA LYS A 287 26.98 13.56 10.55
C LYS A 287 26.31 14.91 10.83
N TYR A 288 25.14 15.16 10.24
CA TYR A 288 24.39 16.41 10.42
C TYR A 288 23.48 16.39 11.66
N MET A 289 23.53 15.34 12.48
CA MET A 289 22.80 15.18 13.75
C MET A 289 23.74 14.69 14.88
N PRO A 290 24.79 15.46 15.23
CA PRO A 290 25.92 14.96 16.01
C PRO A 290 25.59 14.60 17.47
N GLN A 291 24.56 15.20 18.08
CA GLN A 291 24.23 15.03 19.51
C GLN A 291 23.22 13.92 19.80
N MET A 292 22.95 13.03 18.84
CA MET A 292 21.92 12.00 18.96
C MET A 292 22.52 10.62 19.29
N GLN A 293 21.80 9.83 20.11
CA GLN A 293 22.04 8.39 20.19
C GLN A 293 21.70 7.71 18.85
N ARG A 294 22.72 7.21 18.16
CA ARG A 294 22.55 6.55 16.85
C ARG A 294 21.79 5.24 16.97
N ARG A 295 20.67 5.15 16.27
CA ARG A 295 20.00 3.89 15.90
C ARG A 295 20.20 3.70 14.41
N THR A 296 21.21 2.93 14.03
CA THR A 296 21.81 2.89 12.68
C THR A 296 20.83 2.54 11.56
N GLU A 297 19.77 1.80 11.86
CA GLU A 297 18.77 1.35 10.88
C GLU A 297 17.43 2.06 11.04
N THR A 298 17.31 2.97 12.01
CA THR A 298 16.06 3.70 12.26
C THR A 298 16.13 5.08 11.65
N PHE A 299 15.13 5.42 10.84
CA PHE A 299 14.97 6.76 10.29
C PHE A 299 15.01 7.82 11.41
N PRO A 300 15.93 8.80 11.36
CA PRO A 300 16.15 9.73 12.47
C PRO A 300 15.20 10.94 12.50
N GLY A 301 14.25 11.05 11.57
CA GLY A 301 13.33 12.19 11.57
C GLY A 301 12.45 12.27 12.83
N SER A 302 12.12 13.48 13.27
CA SER A 302 11.21 13.72 14.41
C SER A 302 9.82 13.13 14.17
N MET A 303 9.29 12.35 15.09
CA MET A 303 7.98 11.70 15.01
C MET A 303 7.00 12.36 15.99
N PRO A 304 5.89 12.93 15.50
CA PRO A 304 4.88 13.56 16.36
C PRO A 304 4.03 12.55 17.13
N VAL A 305 3.67 12.91 18.36
CA VAL A 305 2.68 12.21 19.21
C VAL A 305 1.30 12.85 19.10
N ASN A 306 0.24 12.13 19.45
CA ASN A 306 -1.14 12.66 19.35
C ASN A 306 -1.33 13.84 20.31
N PHE A 307 -1.95 14.91 19.83
CA PHE A 307 -2.41 16.02 20.65
C PHE A 307 -3.76 15.67 21.28
N GLY A 308 -3.84 15.72 22.61
CA GLY A 308 -5.07 15.52 23.36
C GLY A 308 -5.32 16.63 24.39
N LYS A 309 -6.44 16.53 25.12
CA LYS A 309 -6.88 17.52 26.11
C LYS A 309 -5.82 17.80 27.18
N LYS A 310 -5.08 16.76 27.59
CA LYS A 310 -3.96 16.86 28.54
C LYS A 310 -2.81 17.77 28.07
N ASN A 311 -2.71 18.04 26.77
CA ASN A 311 -1.60 18.80 26.19
C ASN A 311 -1.87 20.30 26.08
N PHE A 312 -3.11 20.77 26.26
CA PHE A 312 -3.44 22.20 26.18
C PHE A 312 -2.58 23.04 27.10
N TYR A 313 -2.52 22.69 28.39
CA TYR A 313 -1.73 23.42 29.38
C TYR A 313 -0.27 23.58 28.93
N TYR A 314 0.36 22.50 28.47
CA TYR A 314 1.74 22.53 28.03
C TYR A 314 1.94 23.42 26.80
N VAL A 315 1.08 23.31 25.78
CA VAL A 315 1.17 24.16 24.59
C VAL A 315 0.85 25.62 24.91
N GLN A 316 -0.07 25.90 25.85
CA GLN A 316 -0.41 27.25 26.32
C GLN A 316 0.75 27.91 27.07
N CYS A 317 1.50 27.16 27.87
CA CYS A 317 2.66 27.67 28.61
C CYS A 317 3.92 27.89 27.75
N ASN A 318 4.04 27.20 26.61
CA ASN A 318 5.29 27.16 25.83
C ASN A 318 5.18 27.85 24.46
N LYS A 319 6.33 28.23 23.88
CA LYS A 319 6.41 28.81 22.53
C LYS A 319 6.28 27.69 21.49
N TYR A 320 5.22 27.78 20.69
CA TYR A 320 4.91 26.83 19.61
C TYR A 320 4.64 27.56 18.30
N TYR A 321 4.95 26.87 17.21
CA TYR A 321 4.46 27.19 15.87
C TYR A 321 3.47 26.13 15.42
N VAL A 322 2.51 26.54 14.62
CA VAL A 322 1.45 25.70 14.07
C VAL A 322 1.48 25.75 12.54
N SER A 323 1.22 24.61 11.93
CA SER A 323 1.04 24.47 10.49
C SER A 323 -0.04 23.43 10.21
N GLU A 324 -0.61 23.45 9.01
CA GLU A 324 -1.50 22.38 8.56
C GLU A 324 -0.76 21.03 8.57
N LYS A 325 -1.45 19.97 8.95
CA LYS A 325 -0.90 18.62 8.81
C LYS A 325 -1.15 18.15 7.38
N THR A 326 -0.10 18.26 6.60
CA THR A 326 -0.05 17.81 5.22
C THR A 326 -0.41 16.31 5.12
N ASP A 327 -1.10 15.96 4.04
CA ASP A 327 -1.41 14.60 3.64
C ASP A 327 -0.56 14.22 2.42
N GLY A 328 0.69 13.82 2.67
CA GLY A 328 1.66 13.45 1.65
C GLY A 328 2.67 12.40 2.13
N ILE A 329 3.74 12.21 1.35
CA ILE A 329 4.81 11.27 1.68
C ILE A 329 6.00 12.06 2.24
N ARG A 330 6.34 11.79 3.50
CA ARG A 330 7.51 12.40 4.13
C ARG A 330 8.80 11.88 3.51
N TYR A 331 9.65 12.81 3.10
CA TYR A 331 11.02 12.53 2.69
C TYR A 331 11.97 13.51 3.39
N MET A 332 13.16 13.04 3.76
CA MET A 332 14.30 13.94 3.88
C MET A 332 14.98 14.08 2.52
N LEU A 333 15.51 15.25 2.21
CA LEU A 333 16.29 15.52 1.01
C LEU A 333 17.75 15.74 1.41
N LEU A 334 18.63 14.86 0.94
CA LEU A 334 20.07 14.90 1.16
C LEU A 334 20.77 15.25 -0.15
N VAL A 335 21.65 16.24 -0.11
CA VAL A 335 22.52 16.61 -1.23
C VAL A 335 23.97 16.26 -0.88
N ASP A 336 24.57 15.37 -1.67
CA ASP A 336 25.97 14.99 -1.56
C ASP A 336 26.69 15.16 -2.90
N SER A 337 28.02 15.05 -2.91
CA SER A 337 28.84 15.02 -4.13
C SER A 337 28.44 13.93 -5.13
N SER A 338 27.82 12.84 -4.67
CA SER A 338 27.40 11.72 -5.52
C SER A 338 25.99 11.90 -6.12
N GLY A 339 25.23 12.90 -5.68
CA GLY A 339 23.88 13.16 -6.17
C GLY A 339 22.93 13.70 -5.10
N VAL A 340 21.65 13.76 -5.48
CA VAL A 340 20.52 14.13 -4.61
C VAL A 340 19.74 12.88 -4.25
N TYR A 341 19.42 12.74 -2.97
CA TYR A 341 18.74 11.56 -2.43
C TYR A 341 17.50 11.98 -1.65
N LEU A 342 16.38 11.31 -1.90
CA LEU A 342 15.21 11.31 -1.02
C LEU A 342 15.29 10.12 -0.07
N ILE A 343 14.92 10.35 1.18
CA ILE A 343 15.02 9.36 2.26
C ILE A 343 13.64 9.19 2.88
N ASP A 344 13.06 8.01 2.78
CA ASP A 344 11.72 7.75 3.30
C ASP A 344 11.72 7.39 4.80
N ARG A 345 10.52 7.17 5.33
CA ARG A 345 10.31 6.79 6.75
C ARG A 345 10.84 5.39 7.10
N LYS A 346 11.08 4.51 6.12
CA LYS A 346 11.72 3.20 6.31
C LYS A 346 13.24 3.31 6.34
N PHE A 347 13.78 4.52 6.16
CA PHE A 347 15.20 4.81 6.02
C PHE A 347 15.81 4.18 4.77
N ASP A 348 14.99 4.05 3.72
CA ASP A 348 15.42 3.70 2.37
C ASP A 348 15.81 4.97 1.62
N PHE A 349 16.83 4.85 0.76
CA PHE A 349 17.39 5.95 -0.01
C PHE A 349 17.02 5.80 -1.48
N TYR A 350 16.58 6.90 -2.09
CA TYR A 350 16.19 6.97 -3.49
C TYR A 350 16.97 8.08 -4.16
N LYS A 351 17.79 7.75 -5.16
CA LYS A 351 18.57 8.72 -5.92
C LYS A 351 17.67 9.38 -6.97
N LEU A 352 17.76 10.70 -7.07
CA LEU A 352 17.18 11.47 -8.17
C LEU A 352 18.13 11.47 -9.37
N ASN A 353 17.60 11.15 -10.55
CA ASN A 353 18.33 11.19 -11.82
C ASN A 353 18.14 12.53 -12.52
N ASP A 354 19.19 13.10 -13.11
CA ASP A 354 19.15 14.26 -14.01
C ASP A 354 18.75 15.63 -13.38
N TYR A 355 19.13 15.89 -12.13
CA TYR A 355 18.82 17.17 -11.44
C TYR A 355 20.02 17.85 -10.78
N ASP A 356 21.09 18.07 -11.53
CA ASP A 356 22.30 18.79 -11.09
C ASP A 356 22.00 20.20 -10.58
N ILE A 357 20.93 20.84 -11.07
CA ILE A 357 20.51 22.17 -10.61
C ILE A 357 20.22 22.21 -9.10
N ILE A 358 19.72 21.12 -8.51
CA ILE A 358 19.46 21.04 -7.07
C ILE A 358 20.79 21.03 -6.30
N ILE A 359 21.80 20.34 -6.82
CA ILE A 359 23.16 20.32 -6.27
C ILE A 359 23.77 21.72 -6.36
N ASP A 360 23.54 22.44 -7.46
CA ASP A 360 24.04 23.80 -7.64
C ASP A 360 23.40 24.84 -6.71
N ILE A 361 22.12 24.63 -6.38
CA ILE A 361 21.38 25.54 -5.48
C ILE A 361 21.78 25.29 -4.04
N PHE A 362 21.72 24.04 -3.58
CA PHE A 362 21.88 23.70 -2.17
C PHE A 362 23.30 23.34 -1.78
N ARG A 363 24.15 22.99 -2.74
CA ARG A 363 25.52 22.48 -2.53
C ARG A 363 25.55 21.19 -1.70
N LYS A 364 26.69 20.53 -1.75
CA LYS A 364 26.98 19.34 -0.94
C LYS A 364 26.82 19.66 0.54
N GLY A 365 26.31 18.70 1.30
CA GLY A 365 26.17 18.81 2.75
C GLY A 365 24.90 19.54 3.17
N THR A 366 23.84 19.38 2.39
CA THR A 366 22.51 19.87 2.71
C THR A 366 21.60 18.71 3.08
N LEU A 367 20.90 18.83 4.21
CA LEU A 367 19.90 17.89 4.69
C LEU A 367 18.64 18.65 5.13
N LEU A 368 17.54 18.43 4.41
CA LEU A 368 16.25 19.05 4.64
C LEU A 368 15.21 18.00 5.05
N ASP A 369 14.26 18.36 5.90
CA ASP A 369 13.11 17.51 6.26
C ASP A 369 11.84 18.12 5.67
N GLY A 370 11.08 17.31 4.95
CA GLY A 370 9.96 17.80 4.17
C GLY A 370 8.93 16.72 3.82
N GLU A 371 7.93 17.14 3.07
CA GLU A 371 6.82 16.28 2.65
C GLU A 371 6.51 16.51 1.18
N MET A 372 6.50 15.43 0.41
CA MET A 372 6.11 15.45 -0.98
C MET A 372 4.59 15.34 -1.09
N VAL A 373 3.98 16.29 -1.79
CA VAL A 373 2.54 16.33 -2.06
C VAL A 373 2.27 16.48 -3.54
N ARG A 374 1.08 16.07 -3.97
CA ARG A 374 0.59 16.42 -5.31
C ARG A 374 -0.29 17.66 -5.20
N ASN A 375 0.04 18.69 -5.97
CA ASN A 375 -0.78 19.90 -6.03
C ASN A 375 -2.18 19.54 -6.56
N VAL A 376 -3.23 19.96 -5.85
CA VAL A 376 -4.61 19.57 -6.18
C VAL A 376 -5.02 20.10 -7.56
N ASN A 377 -4.56 21.29 -7.94
CA ASN A 377 -4.95 21.99 -9.16
C ASN A 377 -4.06 21.58 -10.35
N SER A 378 -2.74 21.75 -10.23
CA SER A 378 -1.80 21.47 -11.34
C SER A 378 -1.46 19.99 -11.49
N LYS A 379 -1.78 19.16 -10.48
CA LYS A 379 -1.38 17.75 -10.38
C LYS A 379 0.13 17.52 -10.39
N THR A 380 0.94 18.58 -10.24
CA THR A 380 2.40 18.49 -10.17
C THR A 380 2.87 18.11 -8.76
N PRO A 381 4.03 17.44 -8.63
CA PRO A 381 4.64 17.19 -7.34
C PRO A 381 5.26 18.46 -6.75
N ASN A 382 5.02 18.68 -5.45
CA ASN A 382 5.56 19.78 -4.67
C ASN A 382 6.23 19.22 -3.40
N TYR A 383 7.47 19.62 -3.12
CA TYR A 383 8.19 19.24 -1.91
C TYR A 383 8.15 20.38 -0.90
N LEU A 384 7.39 20.18 0.18
CA LEU A 384 7.18 21.15 1.26
C LEU A 384 8.22 20.94 2.38
N VAL A 385 9.24 21.80 2.40
CA VAL A 385 10.29 21.80 3.43
C VAL A 385 9.75 22.39 4.72
N PHE A 386 9.77 21.63 5.80
CA PHE A 386 9.28 22.06 7.11
C PHE A 386 10.37 22.12 8.18
N ASP A 387 11.54 21.52 7.95
CA ASP A 387 12.72 21.67 8.82
C ASP A 387 14.04 21.61 8.01
N VAL A 388 15.12 22.11 8.62
CA VAL A 388 16.47 22.14 8.05
C VAL A 388 17.50 21.70 9.08
N LEU A 389 18.31 20.72 8.71
CA LEU A 389 19.30 20.10 9.59
C LEU A 389 20.70 20.59 9.25
N SER A 390 20.99 20.71 7.95
CA SER A 390 22.22 21.31 7.45
C SER A 390 22.00 21.95 6.08
N ILE A 391 22.80 22.98 5.77
CA ILE A 391 22.95 23.53 4.42
C ILE A 391 24.43 23.79 4.18
N ASN A 392 24.97 23.29 3.07
CA ASN A 392 26.38 23.47 2.69
C ASN A 392 27.37 23.16 3.85
N ASP A 393 27.18 21.99 4.48
CA ASP A 393 27.93 21.50 5.66
C ASP A 393 27.76 22.34 6.96
N GLN A 394 27.00 23.43 6.94
CA GLN A 394 26.64 24.19 8.14
C GLN A 394 25.47 23.53 8.85
N ILE A 395 25.68 23.13 10.11
CA ILE A 395 24.68 22.41 10.92
C ILE A 395 23.76 23.39 11.67
N TYR A 396 22.45 23.16 11.56
CA TYR A 396 21.39 23.92 12.24
C TYR A 396 20.59 23.08 13.25
N TYR A 397 20.91 21.78 13.39
CA TYR A 397 20.24 20.82 14.29
C TYR A 397 19.98 21.35 15.71
N ASP A 398 20.97 21.99 16.34
CA ASP A 398 20.87 22.50 17.73
C ASP A 398 20.18 23.87 17.84
N LYS A 399 19.81 24.49 16.72
CA LYS A 399 19.14 25.80 16.72
C LYS A 399 17.67 25.64 17.03
N PHE A 400 17.04 26.69 17.57
CA PHE A 400 15.60 26.74 17.78
C PHE A 400 14.84 26.75 16.44
N LEU A 401 13.61 26.22 16.43
CA LEU A 401 12.78 26.14 15.22
C LEU A 401 12.68 27.49 14.49
N GLU A 402 12.47 28.59 15.22
CA GLU A 402 12.38 29.93 14.61
C GLU A 402 13.60 30.26 13.74
N ASP A 403 14.81 29.94 14.19
CA ASP A 403 16.03 30.20 13.45
C ASP A 403 16.17 29.25 12.26
N ARG A 404 15.79 27.98 12.42
CA ARG A 404 15.74 26.99 11.34
C ARG A 404 14.74 27.43 10.25
N LEU A 405 13.57 27.96 10.62
CA LEU A 405 12.59 28.51 9.68
C LEU A 405 13.11 29.75 8.92
N LYS A 406 13.88 30.62 9.59
CA LYS A 406 14.54 31.76 8.92
C LYS A 406 15.53 31.27 7.85
N VAL A 407 16.30 30.23 8.17
CA VAL A 407 17.25 29.59 7.24
C VAL A 407 16.53 28.96 6.06
N ILE A 408 15.40 28.26 6.26
CA ILE A 408 14.58 27.77 5.15
C ILE A 408 14.14 28.93 4.25
N GLY A 409 13.72 30.05 4.84
CA GLY A 409 13.39 31.26 4.11
C GLY A 409 14.55 31.77 3.25
N SER A 410 15.72 32.00 3.86
CA SER A 410 16.84 32.68 3.20
C SER A 410 17.67 31.80 2.28
N GLU A 411 17.92 30.55 2.67
CA GLU A 411 18.86 29.63 2.01
C GLU A 411 18.17 28.56 1.15
N VAL A 412 16.87 28.32 1.33
CA VAL A 412 16.12 27.34 0.54
C VAL A 412 15.15 28.02 -0.41
N VAL A 413 14.19 28.78 0.14
CA VAL A 413 13.09 29.35 -0.65
C VAL A 413 13.55 30.49 -1.57
N LEU A 414 14.39 31.41 -1.08
CA LEU A 414 14.86 32.53 -1.90
C LEU A 414 15.73 32.09 -3.09
N PRO A 415 16.72 31.18 -2.94
CA PRO A 415 17.52 30.73 -4.07
C PRO A 415 16.71 30.03 -5.16
N ILE A 416 15.77 29.16 -4.77
CA ILE A 416 14.89 28.46 -5.72
C ILE A 416 14.08 29.47 -6.54
N ARG A 417 13.43 30.43 -5.89
CA ARG A 417 12.64 31.47 -6.59
C ARG A 417 13.45 32.33 -7.55
N LYS A 418 14.76 32.48 -7.33
CA LYS A 418 15.64 33.31 -8.17
C LYS A 418 16.27 32.53 -9.33
N LYS A 419 16.54 31.23 -9.13
CA LYS A 419 17.39 30.43 -10.01
C LYS A 419 16.65 29.35 -10.79
N VAL A 420 15.40 29.05 -10.45
CA VAL A 420 14.68 27.89 -10.98
C VAL A 420 13.41 28.33 -11.67
N ASN A 421 13.28 27.98 -12.96
CA ASN A 421 11.97 27.89 -13.57
C ASN A 421 11.36 26.54 -13.22
N SER A 422 10.03 26.47 -13.08
CA SER A 422 9.34 25.24 -12.68
C SER A 422 9.58 24.03 -13.61
N SER A 423 10.07 24.25 -14.84
CA SER A 423 10.46 23.22 -15.80
C SER A 423 11.80 22.53 -15.51
N ASP A 424 12.65 23.14 -14.70
CA ASP A 424 14.06 22.74 -14.57
C ASP A 424 14.30 21.78 -13.39
N VAL A 425 13.25 21.50 -12.61
CA VAL A 425 13.28 20.66 -11.40
C VAL A 425 12.18 19.59 -11.47
N PRO A 426 12.37 18.42 -10.81
CA PRO A 426 11.41 17.31 -10.87
C PRO A 426 10.10 17.65 -10.16
N PHE A 427 10.20 18.53 -9.17
CA PHE A 427 9.13 18.97 -8.30
C PHE A 427 9.43 20.37 -7.81
N GLU A 428 8.37 21.12 -7.52
CA GLU A 428 8.50 22.46 -6.98
C GLU A 428 8.88 22.39 -5.49
N ILE A 429 10.02 22.95 -5.12
CA ILE A 429 10.46 22.99 -3.73
C ILE A 429 9.99 24.29 -3.08
N MET A 430 9.27 24.18 -1.97
CA MET A 430 8.73 25.32 -1.23
C MET A 430 8.91 25.12 0.27
N GLY A 431 9.05 26.19 1.04
CA GLY A 431 8.92 26.10 2.50
C GLY A 431 7.46 25.88 2.89
N LYS A 432 7.20 25.21 4.02
CA LYS A 432 5.87 25.06 4.61
C LYS A 432 5.38 26.35 5.30
N SER A 433 4.07 26.53 5.45
CA SER A 433 3.49 27.70 6.14
C SER A 433 3.49 27.47 7.64
N PHE A 434 4.21 28.29 8.40
CA PHE A 434 4.15 28.28 9.85
C PHE A 434 3.57 29.58 10.39
N GLN A 435 2.69 29.45 11.36
CA GLN A 435 2.17 30.57 12.16
C GLN A 435 2.57 30.36 13.62
N PRO A 436 2.87 31.41 14.39
CA PRO A 436 2.95 31.27 15.84
C PRO A 436 1.59 30.78 16.38
N LYS A 437 1.59 30.00 17.48
CA LYS A 437 0.36 29.35 17.99
C LYS A 437 -0.82 30.30 18.24
N ASN A 438 -0.56 31.56 18.59
CA ASN A 438 -1.60 32.57 18.82
C ASN A 438 -2.33 33.00 17.53
N LYS A 439 -1.80 32.63 16.36
CA LYS A 439 -2.40 32.83 15.04
C LYS A 439 -2.90 31.54 14.42
N ILE A 440 -3.24 30.53 15.23
CA ILE A 440 -3.79 29.26 14.72
C ILE A 440 -5.03 29.47 13.83
N GLN A 441 -5.84 30.49 14.12
CA GLN A 441 -6.99 30.88 13.30
C GLN A 441 -6.59 31.16 11.84
N ASP A 442 -5.41 31.74 11.60
CA ASP A 442 -4.94 32.05 10.25
C ASP A 442 -4.57 30.80 9.46
N VAL A 443 -4.16 29.71 10.13
CA VAL A 443 -4.00 28.41 9.46
C VAL A 443 -5.36 27.87 9.02
N PHE A 444 -6.34 27.86 9.93
CA PHE A 444 -7.69 27.38 9.62
C PHE A 444 -8.41 28.18 8.53
N LYS A 445 -8.17 29.49 8.41
CA LYS A 445 -8.73 30.32 7.32
C LYS A 445 -8.34 29.83 5.92
N HIS A 446 -7.19 29.17 5.79
CA HIS A 446 -6.70 28.64 4.52
C HIS A 446 -7.13 27.18 4.28
N ILE A 447 -7.77 26.53 5.26
CA ILE A 447 -8.28 25.17 5.10
C ILE A 447 -9.74 25.25 4.64
N LYS A 448 -10.02 24.67 3.47
CA LYS A 448 -11.36 24.55 2.91
C LYS A 448 -11.85 23.11 2.99
N ASP A 449 -13.03 22.93 3.56
CA ASP A 449 -13.78 21.67 3.56
C ASP A 449 -14.58 21.53 2.26
N ASP A 450 -14.55 20.34 1.66
CA ASP A 450 -15.51 19.96 0.61
C ASP A 450 -16.72 19.20 1.20
N HIS A 451 -17.71 18.91 0.36
CA HIS A 451 -18.93 18.18 0.76
C HIS A 451 -18.67 16.73 1.18
N ASN A 452 -17.49 16.18 0.83
CA ASN A 452 -17.11 14.79 1.03
C ASN A 452 -16.20 14.59 2.27
N GLY A 453 -15.88 15.67 2.99
CA GLY A 453 -14.98 15.63 4.16
C GLY A 453 -13.49 15.63 3.79
N THR A 454 -13.15 15.97 2.54
CA THR A 454 -11.77 16.26 2.15
C THR A 454 -11.46 17.71 2.46
N ARG A 455 -10.25 17.94 2.96
CA ARG A 455 -9.78 19.26 3.37
C ARG A 455 -8.58 19.64 2.55
N THR A 456 -8.60 20.85 2.03
CA THR A 456 -7.54 21.38 1.16
C THR A 456 -7.02 22.68 1.74
N PHE A 457 -5.70 22.77 1.90
CA PHE A 457 -5.02 23.97 2.32
C PHE A 457 -4.67 24.81 1.09
N ILE A 458 -5.12 26.08 1.07
CA ILE A 458 -4.93 27.01 -0.05
C ILE A 458 -4.53 28.39 0.48
N ASP A 459 -3.29 28.81 0.19
CA ASP A 459 -2.74 30.12 0.61
C ASP A 459 -2.17 30.95 -0.55
N GLY A 460 -2.62 30.65 -1.77
CA GLY A 460 -2.20 31.33 -3.01
C GLY A 460 -0.89 30.81 -3.60
N ARG A 461 -0.05 30.12 -2.82
CA ARG A 461 1.15 29.42 -3.32
C ARG A 461 1.02 27.91 -3.19
N ARG A 462 0.41 27.45 -2.12
CA ARG A 462 0.27 26.04 -1.79
C ARG A 462 -1.18 25.61 -2.01
N CYS A 463 -1.37 24.43 -2.56
CA CYS A 463 -2.69 23.85 -2.82
C CYS A 463 -2.60 22.32 -2.69
N HIS A 464 -2.83 21.80 -1.49
CA HIS A 464 -2.64 20.38 -1.15
C HIS A 464 -3.64 19.91 -0.10
N HIS A 465 -3.86 18.60 -0.01
CA HIS A 465 -4.72 18.01 1.00
C HIS A 465 -4.08 18.09 2.40
N THR A 466 -4.94 18.21 3.41
CA THR A 466 -4.56 18.28 4.83
C THR A 466 -5.52 17.45 5.68
N ASP A 467 -4.99 16.77 6.69
CA ASP A 467 -5.77 15.95 7.62
C ASP A 467 -5.77 16.48 9.05
N GLY A 468 -5.19 17.67 9.30
CA GLY A 468 -5.16 18.24 10.64
C GLY A 468 -4.19 19.41 10.84
N ILE A 469 -3.55 19.45 12.02
CA ILE A 469 -2.62 20.51 12.46
C ILE A 469 -1.40 19.87 13.13
N ILE A 470 -0.21 20.42 12.89
CA ILE A 470 1.02 20.08 13.60
C ILE A 470 1.41 21.23 14.54
N PHE A 471 1.66 20.91 15.82
CA PHE A 471 2.21 21.83 16.81
C PHE A 471 3.69 21.52 17.00
N THR A 472 4.54 22.40 16.47
CA THR A 472 6.00 22.25 16.53
C THR A 472 6.57 23.14 17.64
N PRO A 473 7.26 22.55 18.64
CA PRO A 473 7.84 23.33 19.74
C PRO A 473 8.99 24.19 19.21
N ASN A 474 9.14 25.40 19.74
CA ASN A 474 10.32 26.19 19.46
C ASN A 474 11.49 25.70 20.33
N THR A 475 12.07 24.56 19.95
CA THR A 475 13.21 23.89 20.60
C THR A 475 14.19 23.36 19.54
N PRO A 476 15.40 22.92 19.91
CA PRO A 476 16.29 22.16 19.02
C PRO A 476 15.60 20.95 18.37
N TYR A 477 16.09 20.51 17.22
CA TYR A 477 15.54 19.36 16.52
C TYR A 477 15.71 18.10 17.37
N ARG A 478 14.65 17.29 17.49
CA ARG A 478 14.65 16.06 18.29
C ARG A 478 14.38 14.85 17.41
N PRO A 479 15.36 14.00 17.14
CA PRO A 479 15.18 12.83 16.30
C PRO A 479 14.32 11.76 16.97
N TYR A 480 13.75 10.86 16.17
CA TYR A 480 12.80 9.84 16.62
C TYR A 480 11.55 10.45 17.27
N THR A 481 10.88 9.73 18.18
CA THR A 481 9.68 10.23 18.87
C THR A 481 10.00 11.43 19.74
N ASP A 482 9.41 12.58 19.40
CA ASP A 482 9.48 13.79 20.22
C ASP A 482 8.17 13.95 21.01
N PRO A 483 8.18 13.80 22.34
CA PRO A 483 6.98 13.90 23.18
C PRO A 483 6.40 15.32 23.26
N THR A 484 7.09 16.31 22.68
CA THR A 484 6.68 17.72 22.64
C THR A 484 6.27 18.18 21.23
N LEU A 485 6.45 17.34 20.21
CA LEU A 485 5.95 17.57 18.86
C LEU A 485 4.58 16.91 18.71
N TYR A 486 3.51 17.69 18.54
CA TYR A 486 2.16 17.15 18.52
C TYR A 486 1.51 17.17 17.14
N LYS A 487 0.71 16.15 16.85
CA LYS A 487 -0.23 16.11 15.73
C LYS A 487 -1.66 16.06 16.24
N TRP A 488 -2.50 16.92 15.71
CA TRP A 488 -3.95 16.80 15.80
C TRP A 488 -4.49 16.44 14.42
N LYS A 489 -5.52 15.59 14.37
CA LYS A 489 -6.25 15.27 13.16
C LYS A 489 -7.74 15.50 13.35
N TYR A 490 -8.43 15.79 12.25
CA TYR A 490 -9.89 15.78 12.25
C TYR A 490 -10.41 14.38 12.64
N CYS A 491 -11.55 14.34 13.33
CA CYS A 491 -12.11 13.10 13.87
C CYS A 491 -12.30 12.03 12.78
N ASP A 492 -12.74 12.43 11.59
CA ASP A 492 -12.95 11.54 10.43
C ASP A 492 -11.66 11.07 9.74
N LYS A 493 -10.49 11.57 10.16
CA LYS A 493 -9.17 11.22 9.60
C LYS A 493 -8.33 10.31 10.52
N TRP A 494 -8.87 9.93 11.67
CA TRP A 494 -8.25 8.90 12.50
C TRP A 494 -8.53 7.51 11.93
N THR A 495 -7.45 6.81 11.59
CA THR A 495 -7.48 5.45 11.09
C THR A 495 -6.62 4.55 11.96
N ILE A 496 -6.99 3.27 12.00
CA ILE A 496 -6.25 2.20 12.66
C ILE A 496 -6.06 1.10 11.63
N ASP A 497 -4.84 0.61 11.51
CA ASP A 497 -4.59 -0.56 10.66
C ASP A 497 -4.84 -1.83 11.48
N PHE A 498 -5.85 -2.60 11.12
CA PHE A 498 -6.15 -3.89 11.73
C PHE A 498 -5.79 -5.03 10.79
N LYS A 499 -5.30 -6.13 11.35
CA LYS A 499 -5.22 -7.37 10.59
C LYS A 499 -6.62 -7.98 10.49
N VAL A 500 -7.02 -8.33 9.28
CA VAL A 500 -8.34 -8.87 8.97
C VAL A 500 -8.28 -10.40 8.96
N ARG A 501 -9.28 -11.04 9.56
CA ARG A 501 -9.43 -12.49 9.58
C ARG A 501 -10.84 -12.88 9.15
N ASP A 502 -10.94 -13.75 8.15
CA ASP A 502 -12.19 -14.42 7.81
C ASP A 502 -12.34 -15.66 8.71
N ARG A 503 -13.40 -15.69 9.54
CA ARG A 503 -13.74 -16.85 10.38
C ARG A 503 -14.95 -17.62 9.83
N GLY A 504 -15.25 -17.49 8.53
CA GLY A 504 -16.32 -18.21 7.84
C GLY A 504 -17.69 -17.85 8.42
N GLN A 505 -18.36 -18.82 9.05
CA GLN A 505 -19.70 -18.62 9.64
C GLN A 505 -19.73 -17.56 10.75
N LYS A 506 -18.59 -17.28 11.40
CA LYS A 506 -18.50 -16.25 12.44
C LYS A 506 -18.28 -14.84 11.88
N GLY A 507 -18.17 -14.69 10.55
CA GLY A 507 -17.93 -13.41 9.91
C GLY A 507 -16.46 -12.96 9.94
N TRP A 508 -16.26 -11.67 9.68
CA TRP A 508 -14.96 -11.03 9.55
C TRP A 508 -14.54 -10.39 10.88
N PHE A 509 -13.28 -10.53 11.27
CA PHE A 509 -12.73 -9.98 12.52
C PHE A 509 -11.56 -9.05 12.26
N LEU A 510 -11.48 -8.02 13.10
CA LEU A 510 -10.35 -7.10 13.18
C LEU A 510 -9.46 -7.50 14.37
N SER A 511 -8.16 -7.58 14.13
CA SER A 511 -7.17 -7.97 15.13
C SER A 511 -5.99 -6.99 15.18
N CYS A 512 -5.41 -6.84 16.36
CA CYS A 512 -4.23 -6.02 16.61
C CYS A 512 -3.10 -6.87 17.20
N VAL A 513 -1.91 -6.31 17.32
CA VAL A 513 -0.76 -6.99 17.91
C VAL A 513 -0.58 -6.55 19.36
N ALA A 514 -0.41 -7.49 20.29
CA ALA A 514 -0.10 -7.25 21.69
C ALA A 514 1.34 -7.70 22.03
N ASN A 515 1.70 -7.67 23.32
CA ASN A 515 3.00 -8.14 23.81
C ASN A 515 3.35 -9.53 23.25
N ASP A 516 4.64 -9.79 23.09
CA ASP A 516 5.17 -11.05 22.56
C ASP A 516 4.68 -11.39 21.15
N ASN A 517 4.32 -10.38 20.35
CA ASN A 517 3.77 -10.51 19.00
C ASN A 517 2.47 -11.32 18.91
N ILE A 518 1.72 -11.42 20.02
CA ILE A 518 0.44 -12.14 20.05
C ILE A 518 -0.62 -11.32 19.31
N GLU A 519 -1.32 -11.95 18.37
CA GLU A 519 -2.43 -11.32 17.65
C GLU A 519 -3.74 -11.51 18.42
N VAL A 520 -4.35 -10.39 18.83
CA VAL A 520 -5.57 -10.37 19.64
C VAL A 520 -6.73 -9.90 18.78
N ASP A 521 -7.82 -10.68 18.77
CA ASP A 521 -9.07 -10.25 18.12
C ASP A 521 -9.70 -9.12 18.92
N CYS A 522 -9.94 -7.99 18.26
CA CYS A 522 -10.56 -6.81 18.86
C CYS A 522 -12.09 -6.91 18.80
N ARG A 523 -12.63 -7.13 17.58
CA ARG A 523 -14.09 -7.19 17.35
C ARG A 523 -14.44 -7.84 16.02
N GLU A 524 -15.66 -8.35 15.93
CA GLU A 524 -16.32 -8.61 14.65
C GLU A 524 -16.57 -7.29 13.89
N VAL A 525 -16.41 -7.35 12.58
CA VAL A 525 -16.58 -6.24 11.66
C VAL A 525 -18.06 -5.82 11.58
N ASN A 526 -18.35 -4.53 11.69
CA ASN A 526 -19.67 -3.94 11.49
C ASN A 526 -19.69 -2.90 10.35
N PHE A 527 -18.99 -3.21 9.26
CA PHE A 527 -18.89 -2.38 8.06
C PHE A 527 -20.23 -2.30 7.32
N SER A 528 -20.38 -1.27 6.48
CA SER A 528 -21.47 -1.22 5.49
C SER A 528 -21.36 -2.35 4.46
N ASP A 529 -22.44 -2.68 3.75
CA ASP A 529 -22.40 -3.70 2.68
C ASP A 529 -21.41 -3.35 1.56
N ASP A 530 -21.28 -2.06 1.25
CA ASP A 530 -20.32 -1.55 0.27
C ASP A 530 -18.86 -1.76 0.75
N ASP A 531 -18.58 -1.39 2.00
CA ASP A 531 -17.26 -1.57 2.62
C ASP A 531 -16.89 -3.06 2.77
N LEU A 532 -17.84 -3.93 3.11
CA LEU A 532 -17.63 -5.39 3.14
C LEU A 532 -17.33 -5.95 1.76
N SER A 533 -18.02 -5.46 0.73
CA SER A 533 -17.79 -5.89 -0.65
C SER A 533 -16.40 -5.49 -1.13
N LYS A 534 -15.96 -4.26 -0.82
CA LYS A 534 -14.60 -3.77 -1.07
C LYS A 534 -13.54 -4.59 -0.34
N LEU A 535 -13.75 -4.85 0.96
CA LEU A 535 -12.82 -5.69 1.74
C LEU A 535 -12.71 -7.10 1.14
N ARG A 536 -13.83 -7.74 0.79
CA ARG A 536 -13.83 -9.09 0.19
C ARG A 536 -13.06 -9.12 -1.12
N LYS A 537 -13.26 -8.13 -1.98
CA LYS A 537 -12.53 -7.97 -3.24
C LYS A 537 -11.02 -7.89 -2.98
N GLU A 538 -10.59 -6.98 -2.10
CA GLU A 538 -9.18 -6.78 -1.78
C GLU A 538 -8.54 -7.99 -1.06
N PHE A 539 -9.30 -8.65 -0.20
CA PHE A 539 -8.84 -9.84 0.52
C PHE A 539 -8.61 -11.03 -0.44
N GLN A 540 -9.50 -11.21 -1.43
CA GLN A 540 -9.29 -12.21 -2.48
C GLN A 540 -8.10 -11.89 -3.37
N ARG A 541 -7.78 -10.60 -3.54
CA ARG A 541 -6.61 -10.10 -4.27
C ARG A 541 -5.29 -10.21 -3.49
N ALA A 542 -5.32 -10.58 -2.21
CA ALA A 542 -4.11 -10.67 -1.40
C ALA A 542 -3.26 -11.91 -1.75
N ARG A 543 -1.96 -11.73 -1.96
CA ARG A 543 -0.96 -12.80 -2.14
C ARG A 543 -0.93 -13.78 -0.96
N ASP A 544 -1.09 -13.24 0.25
CA ASP A 544 -1.19 -13.99 1.49
C ASP A 544 -2.33 -13.42 2.34
N GLN A 545 -3.46 -14.12 2.29
CA GLN A 545 -4.67 -13.80 3.04
C GLN A 545 -4.44 -13.80 4.56
N SER A 546 -3.43 -14.54 5.05
CA SER A 546 -3.09 -14.59 6.47
C SER A 546 -2.37 -13.34 6.97
N THR A 547 -2.05 -12.38 6.09
CA THR A 547 -1.33 -11.14 6.43
C THR A 547 -2.08 -9.88 6.02
N VAL A 548 -3.34 -9.98 5.62
CA VAL A 548 -4.11 -8.82 5.14
C VAL A 548 -4.34 -7.84 6.28
N VAL A 549 -3.84 -6.62 6.08
CA VAL A 549 -4.04 -5.49 6.98
C VAL A 549 -4.96 -4.50 6.29
N ALA A 550 -6.07 -4.15 6.93
CA ALA A 550 -6.99 -3.12 6.47
C ALA A 550 -6.83 -1.85 7.29
N GLU A 551 -6.81 -0.70 6.62
CA GLU A 551 -6.94 0.60 7.24
C GLU A 551 -8.42 0.92 7.46
N CYS A 552 -8.80 1.19 8.71
CA CYS A 552 -10.19 1.41 9.10
C CYS A 552 -10.33 2.66 9.97
N SER A 553 -11.44 3.37 9.83
CA SER A 553 -11.80 4.48 10.74
C SER A 553 -13.10 4.17 11.47
N PHE A 554 -13.20 4.52 12.75
CA PHE A 554 -14.47 4.48 13.46
C PHE A 554 -15.32 5.70 13.11
N GLN A 555 -16.62 5.51 12.89
CA GLN A 555 -17.58 6.57 12.57
C GLN A 555 -18.46 6.84 13.80
N PRO A 556 -18.14 7.86 14.65
CA PRO A 556 -18.84 8.04 15.92
C PRO A 556 -20.32 8.35 15.79
N LYS A 557 -20.73 8.97 14.67
CA LYS A 557 -22.14 9.33 14.41
C LYS A 557 -23.05 8.11 14.19
N THR A 558 -22.51 7.05 13.60
CA THR A 558 -23.26 5.82 13.25
C THR A 558 -22.90 4.64 14.14
N GLY A 559 -21.77 4.71 14.87
CA GLY A 559 -21.26 3.61 15.68
C GLY A 559 -20.67 2.46 14.86
N THR A 560 -20.36 2.70 13.58
CA THR A 560 -19.84 1.68 12.64
C THR A 560 -18.39 1.94 12.28
N TRP A 561 -17.66 0.88 11.92
CA TRP A 561 -16.35 1.02 11.30
C TRP A 561 -16.49 1.18 9.79
N LYS A 562 -15.59 1.96 9.19
CA LYS A 562 -15.48 2.17 7.74
C LYS A 562 -14.15 1.62 7.25
N PHE A 563 -14.20 0.82 6.20
CA PHE A 563 -13.03 0.34 5.47
C PHE A 563 -12.51 1.44 4.54
N HIS A 564 -11.19 1.64 4.49
CA HIS A 564 -10.57 2.55 3.52
C HIS A 564 -9.83 1.78 2.44
N GLN A 565 -8.84 0.98 2.84
CA GLN A 565 -7.97 0.26 1.90
C GLN A 565 -7.26 -0.91 2.59
N VAL A 566 -6.72 -1.84 1.78
CA VAL A 566 -5.72 -2.79 2.25
C VAL A 566 -4.33 -2.16 2.21
N ARG A 567 -3.57 -2.35 3.29
CA ARG A 567 -2.23 -1.83 3.49
C ARG A 567 -1.20 -2.88 3.07
N HIS A 568 -0.91 -2.93 1.78
CA HIS A 568 0.06 -3.87 1.21
C HIS A 568 1.50 -3.69 1.74
N ASP A 569 1.80 -2.51 2.30
CA ASP A 569 3.07 -2.22 2.95
C ASP A 569 3.21 -2.86 4.34
N LYS A 570 2.12 -3.44 4.89
CA LYS A 570 2.06 -4.02 6.23
C LYS A 570 1.68 -5.49 6.20
N LYS A 571 2.32 -6.27 7.07
CA LYS A 571 1.99 -7.69 7.32
C LYS A 571 1.26 -7.94 8.65
N LYS A 572 1.28 -6.93 9.53
CA LYS A 572 0.69 -6.98 10.88
C LYS A 572 -0.14 -5.72 11.12
N GLY A 573 -1.22 -5.87 11.87
CA GLY A 573 -2.00 -4.73 12.38
C GLY A 573 -1.19 -3.85 13.33
N ASN A 574 -1.75 -2.72 13.70
CA ASN A 574 -1.17 -1.83 14.69
C ASN A 574 -1.03 -2.54 16.05
N TYR A 575 -0.04 -2.10 16.80
CA TYR A 575 0.15 -2.53 18.18
C TYR A 575 -0.96 -1.99 19.08
N ILE A 576 -1.37 -2.74 20.10
CA ILE A 576 -2.52 -2.41 20.96
C ILE A 576 -2.41 -1.00 21.58
N SER A 577 -1.21 -0.55 21.95
CA SER A 577 -1.05 0.83 22.46
C SER A 577 -1.42 1.88 21.42
N ILE A 578 -1.08 1.67 20.15
CA ILE A 578 -1.43 2.58 19.05
C ILE A 578 -2.94 2.56 18.77
N VAL A 579 -3.57 1.39 18.92
CA VAL A 579 -5.03 1.25 18.83
C VAL A 579 -5.67 2.09 19.94
N MET A 580 -5.22 1.94 21.19
CA MET A 580 -5.74 2.69 22.34
C MET A 580 -5.50 4.20 22.19
N ASP A 581 -4.29 4.63 21.82
CA ASP A 581 -3.96 6.05 21.61
C ASP A 581 -4.87 6.70 20.55
N THR A 582 -5.19 5.95 19.49
CA THR A 582 -6.10 6.42 18.44
C THR A 582 -7.56 6.44 18.92
N MET A 583 -7.99 5.43 19.66
CA MET A 583 -9.34 5.39 20.26
C MET A 583 -9.55 6.51 21.28
N GLU A 584 -8.55 6.82 22.11
CA GLU A 584 -8.56 7.98 23.01
C GLU A 584 -8.72 9.29 22.23
N SER A 585 -7.97 9.44 21.12
CA SER A 585 -8.06 10.63 20.26
C SER A 585 -9.46 10.80 19.63
N ILE A 586 -10.08 9.69 19.22
CA ILE A 586 -11.46 9.67 18.70
C ILE A 586 -12.45 10.00 19.81
N ALA A 587 -12.27 9.45 21.01
CA ALA A 587 -13.16 9.66 22.16
C ALA A 587 -13.10 11.11 22.70
N GLU A 588 -11.91 11.71 22.73
CA GLU A 588 -11.75 13.12 23.11
C GLU A 588 -12.41 14.07 22.10
N ASN A 589 -12.49 13.66 20.83
CA ASN A 589 -13.16 14.35 19.73
C ASN A 589 -12.88 15.88 19.69
N LEU A 590 -11.60 16.24 19.85
CA LEU A 590 -11.16 17.63 19.83
C LEU A 590 -11.50 18.29 18.50
N SER A 591 -12.30 19.36 18.55
CA SER A 591 -12.71 20.10 17.36
C SER A 591 -11.71 21.18 16.97
N GLY A 592 -11.75 21.60 15.70
CA GLY A 592 -10.98 22.75 15.26
C GLY A 592 -11.39 24.03 16.01
N GLU A 593 -12.67 24.16 16.37
CA GLU A 593 -13.23 25.27 17.17
C GLU A 593 -12.57 25.36 18.55
N GLU A 594 -12.43 24.22 19.23
CA GLU A 594 -11.78 24.16 20.52
C GLU A 594 -10.31 24.58 20.42
N LEU A 595 -9.59 24.11 19.39
CA LEU A 595 -8.21 24.53 19.14
C LEU A 595 -8.10 26.04 18.85
N LYS A 596 -8.96 26.57 17.99
CA LYS A 596 -9.03 28.00 17.62
C LYS A 596 -9.25 28.89 18.85
N TYR A 597 -10.07 28.43 19.79
CA TYR A 597 -10.38 29.17 21.01
C TYR A 597 -9.27 29.08 22.05
N ARG A 598 -8.84 27.85 22.39
CA ARG A 598 -8.01 27.60 23.59
C ARG A 598 -6.52 27.83 23.37
N ILE A 599 -5.99 27.50 22.20
CA ILE A 599 -4.54 27.54 21.93
C ILE A 599 -3.94 28.96 22.04
N PRO A 600 -4.62 30.04 21.58
CA PRO A 600 -4.10 31.39 21.72
C PRO A 600 -4.08 31.93 23.17
N LEU A 601 -4.87 31.35 24.06
CA LEU A 601 -5.06 31.84 25.43
C LEU A 601 -3.93 31.39 26.36
N SER A 602 -3.76 32.13 27.46
CA SER A 602 -3.00 31.65 28.61
C SER A 602 -3.82 30.59 29.36
N PRO A 603 -3.20 29.70 30.16
CA PRO A 603 -3.95 28.72 30.94
C PRO A 603 -4.94 29.35 31.93
N GLN A 604 -4.68 30.58 32.40
CA GLN A 604 -5.57 31.28 33.34
C GLN A 604 -6.81 31.86 32.64
N ASP A 605 -6.69 32.17 31.35
CA ASP A 605 -7.77 32.75 30.54
C ASP A 605 -8.60 31.68 29.80
N ASP A 606 -8.17 30.42 29.83
CA ASP A 606 -8.86 29.30 29.19
C ASP A 606 -10.09 28.85 30.01
N ASN A 607 -11.25 29.37 29.64
CA ASN A 607 -12.55 29.08 30.26
C ASN A 607 -13.50 28.30 29.32
N TRP A 608 -12.95 27.53 28.38
CA TRP A 608 -13.71 26.81 27.36
C TRP A 608 -14.88 25.98 27.91
N GLU A 609 -14.64 25.18 28.96
CA GLU A 609 -15.67 24.30 29.52
C GLU A 609 -16.83 25.09 30.15
N GLU A 610 -16.54 26.20 30.85
CA GLU A 610 -17.57 27.07 31.41
C GLU A 610 -18.42 27.72 30.31
N GLU A 611 -17.77 28.20 29.24
CA GLU A 611 -18.47 28.86 28.15
C GLU A 611 -19.34 27.89 27.36
N MET A 612 -18.84 26.67 27.10
CA MET A 612 -19.63 25.61 26.48
C MET A 612 -20.82 25.20 27.36
N GLN A 613 -20.64 25.15 28.69
CA GLN A 613 -21.74 24.88 29.62
C GLN A 613 -22.80 25.99 29.60
N ARG A 614 -22.38 27.26 29.56
CA ARG A 614 -23.30 28.41 29.42
C ARG A 614 -24.09 28.35 28.12
N LEU A 615 -23.42 28.09 26.99
CA LEU A 615 -24.07 27.96 25.68
C LEU A 615 -25.07 26.80 25.64
N ARG A 616 -24.70 25.63 26.16
CA ARG A 616 -25.62 24.48 26.26
C ARG A 616 -26.85 24.81 27.12
N SER A 617 -26.63 25.45 28.26
CA SER A 617 -27.71 25.86 29.17
C SER A 617 -28.65 26.88 28.51
N SER A 618 -28.08 27.85 27.79
CA SER A 618 -28.84 28.84 27.02
C SER A 618 -29.70 28.19 25.93
N MET A 619 -29.13 27.25 25.16
CA MET A 619 -29.90 26.49 24.17
C MET A 619 -31.04 25.69 24.79
N LEU A 620 -30.80 24.98 25.89
CA LEU A 620 -31.85 24.21 26.58
C LEU A 620 -32.98 25.11 27.11
N ASN A 621 -32.65 26.27 27.67
CA ASN A 621 -33.64 27.22 28.17
C ASN A 621 -34.48 27.86 27.04
N SER A 622 -33.95 27.90 25.81
CA SER A 622 -34.68 28.41 24.64
C SER A 622 -35.75 27.44 24.11
N ILE A 623 -35.69 26.16 24.51
CA ILE A 623 -36.70 25.14 24.19
C ILE A 623 -37.87 25.30 25.16
N LYS A 624 -38.82 26.20 24.86
CA LYS A 624 -40.10 26.23 25.58
C LYS A 624 -40.94 25.01 25.20
N PRO A 625 -41.56 24.28 26.14
CA PRO A 625 -42.59 23.32 25.81
C PRO A 625 -43.78 24.06 25.18
N SER A 626 -44.26 23.58 24.03
CA SER A 626 -45.53 24.02 23.47
C SER A 626 -46.63 23.74 24.48
N THR A 627 -47.15 24.79 25.12
CA THR A 627 -48.31 24.68 26.01
C THR A 627 -49.47 24.10 25.22
N SER A 628 -49.87 22.87 25.57
CA SER A 628 -51.13 22.26 25.19
C SER A 628 -52.28 23.16 25.58
N SER A 629 -52.90 23.78 24.57
CA SER A 629 -54.12 24.57 24.72
C SER A 629 -55.30 23.69 25.10
N SER A 630 -55.89 24.03 26.24
CA SER A 630 -57.33 23.96 26.56
C SER A 630 -58.05 22.61 26.46
N THR A 631 -58.26 22.02 27.63
CA THR A 631 -59.46 21.26 27.99
C THR A 631 -60.73 21.97 27.54
N SER A 632 -61.40 21.42 26.52
CA SER A 632 -62.80 21.72 26.20
C SER A 632 -63.67 20.69 26.90
N SER A 633 -64.35 21.12 27.96
CA SER A 633 -65.46 20.41 28.58
C SER A 633 -66.66 20.46 27.65
N TYR A 634 -66.94 19.35 26.96
CA TYR A 634 -68.16 19.19 26.18
C TYR A 634 -69.32 18.88 27.13
N ASN A 635 -70.27 19.81 27.22
CA ASN A 635 -71.53 19.67 27.96
C ASN A 635 -72.59 19.10 27.01
N PRO A 636 -73.23 17.95 27.30
CA PRO A 636 -74.27 17.39 26.46
C PRO A 636 -75.60 18.10 26.72
N TYR A 637 -76.49 18.09 25.73
CA TYR A 637 -77.87 18.64 25.74
C TYR A 637 -78.05 20.13 25.38
N SER A 638 -78.40 20.38 24.12
CA SER A 638 -79.58 21.19 23.78
C SER A 638 -79.95 21.00 22.30
N HIS A 639 -81.06 20.32 22.06
CA HIS A 639 -81.78 20.27 20.78
C HIS A 639 -82.46 21.62 20.49
N SER A 640 -82.41 22.07 19.24
CA SER A 640 -83.58 22.30 18.38
C SER A 640 -83.14 22.47 16.94
#